data_AF-A0A328NGH7-F1
#
_entry.id   AF-A0A328NGH7-F1
#
_cell.length_a   1.000
_cell.length_b   1.000
_cell.length_c   1.000
_cell.angle_alpha   90.00
_cell.angle_beta   90.00
_cell.angle_gamma   90.00
#
_symmetry.space_group_name_H-M   'P 1'
#
loop_
_entity.id
_entity.type
_entity.pdbx_description
1 polymer ?
#
loop_
_entity_poly.entity_id
_entity_poly.type
_entity_poly.pdbx_seq_one_letter_code
_entity_poly.pdbx_strand_id
1 'polypeptide(L)'
;MPEEVAGRSVPATVPGCVHTDLLDSGLIPDPYLDDNERAVAWIGRTDWVYQSTFVHRAGDDERVDLVCAGLDTVATLTLNGVEVGRTANMHRGYRFDVRPLLRDGNNDLVVTFDSAYRYAEAQQERLGDRPNAYPEPFHFIRKMACNFGWDWGPTLVTAGIWQEISLHAWSTARLATVRPLVTMDGRDGRAEVHVEVERVADVPLTVRAAMAGARAEVVVPAGQRTAVLTLTVREPALWWPRGYGEQARHPIEVTLHAPDGDTLDNWSHRIGFRSVRLDTTPDEHGTPFALSVNDVPVFVRGVNWIPDDVFPTRVTRARLAERFDQAVAANVNLLRVWGGGRYESADFYDLADERGLLVQQDFLFACAAYPEEEPFGTEVAAEAAEQVTRLAPYPSLVLWTGNNENIWGWHDWDWQQALAGRTWGRGYYLDVLPRIVGELDPTRPYWPGSPWSGTEAIHPNDPAHGTTHIWDVWNTDDYTKYREYVPRFVAEFGYQAPPAYATLRRALSDEPLAHDSPGMAHHQKAAGGDAKLQRGLDAHLPAPADFDDWHYLTQLNQARAIQLGVEHFRSHRDVCAGTIVWQLNDCWPVTSWSAVDGDGRRKPLWYALRHAYADRLLTVQPRDGGLALVAVNETAEAWTATAAVTRFTLTGEPRAKTSVDLDVPAYSSVVLALPTDLARPDDARRELLVAEAGGTAERALWFFAEDREVDWPAAAWDATVEPVDGGQRVRVTARTVLRDLTLFPDRLDASAEVDKALVTLLPGESTTFTVRADAALDRAALVARPVLRCVNDLTSS
;
A
#
# COMPACT_ATOMS: atom_id res chain seq x y z
N MET A 1 0.87 19.39 28.29
CA MET A 1 -0.52 18.95 28.51
C MET A 1 -1.34 20.12 29.02
N PRO A 2 -2.53 20.39 28.45
CA PRO A 2 -3.48 21.38 28.95
C PRO A 2 -3.98 21.07 30.36
N GLU A 3 -4.23 22.10 31.18
CA GLU A 3 -4.70 21.93 32.57
C GLU A 3 -6.08 21.24 32.64
N GLU A 4 -6.95 21.47 31.66
CA GLU A 4 -8.29 20.85 31.56
C GLU A 4 -8.29 19.33 31.32
N VAL A 5 -7.16 18.76 30.88
CA VAL A 5 -6.97 17.31 30.67
C VAL A 5 -6.18 16.69 31.82
N ALA A 6 -5.31 17.46 32.47
CA ALA A 6 -4.44 16.98 33.53
C ALA A 6 -5.21 16.33 34.70
N GLY A 7 -4.88 15.07 35.01
CA GLY A 7 -5.48 14.34 36.13
C GLY A 7 -6.95 13.96 35.96
N ARG A 8 -7.51 14.14 34.76
CA ARG A 8 -8.89 13.77 34.44
C ARG A 8 -8.97 12.31 34.01
N SER A 9 -9.99 11.61 34.48
CA SER A 9 -10.38 10.29 33.94
C SER A 9 -11.44 10.46 32.86
N VAL A 10 -11.27 9.75 31.76
CA VAL A 10 -12.25 9.68 30.67
C VAL A 10 -12.57 8.21 30.35
N PRO A 11 -13.77 7.91 29.80
CA PRO A 11 -14.04 6.61 29.21
C PRO A 11 -13.01 6.32 28.11
N ALA A 12 -12.56 5.07 28.04
CA ALA A 12 -11.60 4.63 27.04
C ALA A 12 -12.11 3.37 26.34
N THR A 13 -11.85 3.27 25.04
CA THR A 13 -12.20 2.11 24.23
C THR A 13 -10.98 1.21 24.05
N VAL A 14 -11.16 -0.10 24.19
CA VAL A 14 -10.12 -1.11 23.94
C VAL A 14 -10.70 -2.17 23.01
N PRO A 15 -10.07 -2.45 21.84
CA PRO A 15 -8.86 -1.82 21.31
C PRO A 15 -9.06 -0.34 20.95
N GLY A 16 -8.08 0.52 21.26
CA GLY A 16 -8.16 1.97 21.04
C GLY A 16 -6.85 2.71 21.30
N CYS A 17 -6.91 4.04 21.24
CA CYS A 17 -5.78 4.89 21.61
C CYS A 17 -6.22 6.20 22.26
N VAL A 18 -5.27 6.86 22.93
CA VAL A 18 -5.53 8.07 23.73
C VAL A 18 -6.11 9.22 22.90
N HIS A 19 -5.73 9.35 21.62
CA HIS A 19 -6.27 10.39 20.75
C HIS A 19 -7.77 10.20 20.54
N THR A 20 -8.20 8.98 20.21
CA THR A 20 -9.63 8.71 19.97
C THR A 20 -10.45 8.84 21.25
N ASP A 21 -9.91 8.40 22.39
CA ASP A 21 -10.60 8.49 23.69
C ASP A 21 -10.81 9.96 24.12
N LEU A 22 -9.80 10.81 23.92
CA LEU A 22 -9.89 12.25 24.19
C LEU A 22 -10.83 12.96 23.21
N LEU A 23 -10.81 12.57 21.94
CA LEU A 23 -11.69 13.14 20.91
C LEU A 23 -13.16 12.81 21.21
N ASP A 24 -13.47 11.54 21.51
CA ASP A 24 -14.82 11.09 21.87
C ASP A 24 -15.32 11.75 23.15
N SER A 25 -14.41 12.14 24.04
CA SER A 25 -14.69 12.89 25.27
C SER A 25 -14.79 14.41 25.06
N GLY A 26 -14.58 14.91 23.84
CA GLY A 26 -14.62 16.34 23.50
C GLY A 26 -13.50 17.16 24.16
N LEU A 27 -12.35 16.56 24.45
CA LEU A 27 -11.22 17.21 25.13
C LEU A 27 -10.12 17.70 24.18
N ILE A 28 -10.17 17.26 22.93
CA ILE A 28 -9.29 17.74 21.86
C ILE A 28 -10.13 18.03 20.63
N PRO A 29 -9.70 18.97 19.77
CA PRO A 29 -10.28 19.10 18.44
C PRO A 29 -9.94 17.88 17.58
N ASP A 30 -10.69 17.69 16.48
CA ASP A 30 -10.34 16.66 15.49
C ASP A 30 -8.99 17.02 14.84
N PRO A 31 -7.96 16.16 14.98
CA PRO A 31 -6.63 16.44 14.47
C PRO A 31 -6.55 16.47 12.93
N TYR A 32 -7.59 16.00 12.22
CA TYR A 32 -7.64 16.02 10.75
C TYR A 32 -8.23 17.30 10.16
N LEU A 33 -8.59 18.27 11.01
CA LEU A 33 -9.14 19.55 10.57
C LEU A 33 -8.10 20.66 10.71
N ASP A 34 -8.00 21.51 9.69
CA ASP A 34 -7.14 22.71 9.65
C ASP A 34 -5.70 22.43 10.12
N ASP A 35 -5.19 23.12 11.13
CA ASP A 35 -3.87 22.86 11.71
C ASP A 35 -3.92 22.27 13.13
N ASN A 36 -5.04 21.59 13.46
CA ASN A 36 -5.29 21.00 14.79
C ASN A 36 -4.26 19.94 15.18
N GLU A 37 -3.52 19.35 14.24
CA GLU A 37 -2.33 18.53 14.50
C GLU A 37 -1.42 19.19 15.56
N ARG A 38 -1.19 20.51 15.43
CA ARG A 38 -0.33 21.26 16.36
C ARG A 38 -0.92 21.36 17.76
N ALA A 39 -2.25 21.49 17.85
CA ALA A 39 -2.96 21.63 19.13
C ALA A 39 -2.88 20.35 19.97
N VAL A 40 -2.67 19.19 19.34
CA VAL A 40 -2.66 17.88 20.00
C VAL A 40 -1.27 17.27 20.18
N ALA A 41 -0.20 17.94 19.69
CA ALA A 41 1.18 17.45 19.75
C ALA A 41 1.69 17.10 21.17
N TRP A 42 1.09 17.68 22.22
CA TRP A 42 1.45 17.40 23.61
C TRP A 42 1.13 15.96 24.04
N ILE A 43 0.22 15.26 23.34
CA ILE A 43 -0.24 13.91 23.70
C ILE A 43 0.90 12.89 23.68
N GLY A 44 1.74 12.91 22.64
CA GLY A 44 2.87 11.99 22.52
C GLY A 44 3.97 12.20 23.58
N ARG A 45 4.00 13.39 24.20
CA ARG A 45 4.92 13.76 25.28
C ARG A 45 4.33 13.54 26.69
N THR A 46 3.20 12.85 26.78
CA THR A 46 2.46 12.63 28.03
C THR A 46 2.41 11.15 28.37
N ASP A 47 2.46 10.84 29.67
CA ASP A 47 2.26 9.49 30.18
C ASP A 47 0.76 9.25 30.42
N TRP A 48 0.29 8.06 30.11
CA TRP A 48 -1.13 7.71 30.13
C TRP A 48 -1.39 6.48 30.98
N VAL A 49 -2.51 6.46 31.70
CA VAL A 49 -2.89 5.34 32.56
C VAL A 49 -4.27 4.84 32.17
N TYR A 50 -4.33 3.59 31.72
CA TYR A 50 -5.58 2.85 31.52
C TYR A 50 -5.86 2.03 32.78
N GLN A 51 -7.11 2.04 33.25
CA GLN A 51 -7.55 1.28 34.41
C GLN A 51 -8.86 0.55 34.11
N SER A 52 -8.96 -0.70 34.53
CA SER A 52 -10.20 -1.47 34.44
C SER A 52 -10.31 -2.45 35.60
N THR A 53 -11.53 -2.76 35.99
CA THR A 53 -11.84 -3.80 36.99
C THR A 53 -12.65 -4.89 36.29
N PHE A 54 -12.28 -6.15 36.52
CA PHE A 54 -13.00 -7.30 35.99
C PHE A 54 -13.26 -8.34 37.08
N VAL A 55 -14.31 -9.14 36.90
CA VAL A 55 -14.64 -10.24 37.81
C VAL A 55 -13.99 -11.52 37.31
N HIS A 56 -13.17 -12.14 38.15
CA HIS A 56 -12.68 -13.50 37.96
C HIS A 56 -13.40 -14.43 38.93
N ARG A 57 -13.73 -15.64 38.49
CA ARG A 57 -14.22 -16.71 39.36
C ARG A 57 -13.16 -17.79 39.37
N ALA A 58 -12.72 -18.18 40.56
CA ALA A 58 -11.71 -19.24 40.68
C ALA A 58 -12.21 -20.52 40.00
N GLY A 59 -11.45 -20.99 39.00
CA GLY A 59 -11.65 -22.26 38.33
C GLY A 59 -10.58 -23.28 38.70
N ASP A 60 -10.72 -24.50 38.19
CA ASP A 60 -9.74 -25.57 38.35
C ASP A 60 -8.57 -25.44 37.34
N ASP A 61 -8.56 -24.40 36.51
CA ASP A 61 -7.54 -24.17 35.48
C ASP A 61 -6.13 -24.09 36.08
N GLU A 62 -5.19 -24.83 35.50
CA GLU A 62 -3.81 -24.90 35.99
C GLU A 62 -3.00 -23.64 35.65
N ARG A 63 -3.38 -22.94 34.59
CA ARG A 63 -2.74 -21.71 34.12
C ARG A 63 -3.79 -20.69 33.67
N VAL A 64 -3.55 -19.42 33.99
CA VAL A 64 -4.35 -18.30 33.49
C VAL A 64 -3.38 -17.20 33.08
N ASP A 65 -3.38 -16.87 31.79
CA ASP A 65 -2.48 -15.86 31.26
C ASP A 65 -3.23 -14.61 30.84
N LEU A 66 -2.67 -13.44 31.17
CA LEU A 66 -3.05 -12.17 30.57
C LEU A 66 -2.38 -12.08 29.21
N VAL A 67 -3.19 -12.06 28.16
CA VAL A 67 -2.75 -11.97 26.77
C VAL A 67 -3.01 -10.55 26.27
N CYS A 68 -1.95 -9.88 25.84
CA CYS A 68 -2.00 -8.56 25.20
C CYS A 68 -1.56 -8.73 23.75
N ALA A 69 -2.49 -8.64 22.79
CA ALA A 69 -2.17 -8.84 21.38
C ALA A 69 -1.34 -7.69 20.78
N GLY A 70 -1.39 -6.51 21.40
CA GLY A 70 -0.60 -5.35 20.98
C GLY A 70 -0.75 -4.18 21.94
N LEU A 71 0.39 -3.64 22.38
CA LEU A 71 0.49 -2.47 23.27
C LEU A 71 1.35 -1.41 22.59
N ASP A 72 0.85 -0.19 22.47
CA ASP A 72 1.54 0.93 21.83
C ASP A 72 1.99 1.94 22.89
N THR A 73 3.26 1.98 23.31
CA THR A 73 4.33 1.02 23.03
C THR A 73 5.05 0.64 24.31
N VAL A 74 5.53 1.65 25.04
CA VAL A 74 6.27 1.47 26.29
C VAL A 74 5.28 1.37 27.43
N ALA A 75 4.97 0.15 27.88
CA ALA A 75 3.93 -0.07 28.87
C ALA A 75 4.45 -0.80 30.11
N THR A 76 3.89 -0.47 31.27
CA THR A 76 4.02 -1.22 32.52
C THR A 76 2.64 -1.70 32.94
N LEU A 77 2.48 -3.00 33.11
CA LEU A 77 1.22 -3.62 33.48
C LEU A 77 1.26 -4.01 34.96
N THR A 78 0.20 -3.69 35.71
CA THR A 78 0.03 -4.14 37.09
C THR A 78 -1.35 -4.75 37.28
N LEU A 79 -1.41 -5.87 38.01
CA LEU A 79 -2.64 -6.55 38.39
C LEU A 79 -2.71 -6.59 39.90
N ASN A 80 -3.80 -6.08 40.48
CA ASN A 80 -4.03 -6.07 41.93
C ASN A 80 -2.90 -5.40 42.73
N GLY A 81 -2.21 -4.42 42.12
CA GLY A 81 -1.09 -3.69 42.69
C GLY A 81 0.29 -4.35 42.52
N VAL A 82 0.38 -5.47 41.79
CA VAL A 82 1.64 -6.19 41.51
C VAL A 82 1.99 -6.03 40.04
N GLU A 83 3.24 -5.65 39.74
CA GLU A 83 3.75 -5.58 38.36
C GLU A 83 3.77 -6.97 37.72
N VAL A 84 3.13 -7.10 36.54
CA VAL A 84 3.09 -8.36 35.78
C VAL A 84 4.10 -8.37 34.63
N GLY A 85 4.46 -7.21 34.10
CA GLY A 85 5.43 -7.11 33.02
C GLY A 85 5.58 -5.69 32.45
N ARG A 86 6.61 -5.53 31.62
CA ARG A 86 6.93 -4.31 30.89
C ARG A 86 7.14 -4.62 29.41
N THR A 87 6.76 -3.70 28.54
CA THR A 87 6.84 -3.82 27.08
C THR A 87 7.44 -2.58 26.46
N ALA A 88 8.03 -2.71 25.26
CA ALA A 88 8.60 -1.58 24.51
C ALA A 88 8.58 -1.79 22.98
N ASN A 89 7.69 -2.66 22.48
CA ASN A 89 7.55 -2.95 21.06
C ASN A 89 6.07 -3.06 20.66
N MET A 90 5.61 -2.16 19.79
CA MET A 90 4.23 -2.10 19.30
C MET A 90 3.83 -3.34 18.49
N HIS A 91 4.81 -3.98 17.86
CA HIS A 91 4.63 -5.00 16.83
C HIS A 91 4.67 -6.42 17.38
N ARG A 92 4.55 -6.59 18.70
CA ARG A 92 4.59 -7.87 19.40
C ARG A 92 3.38 -8.10 20.29
N GLY A 93 3.01 -9.36 20.42
CA GLY A 93 2.11 -9.87 21.45
C GLY A 93 2.85 -10.24 22.73
N TYR A 94 2.17 -10.12 23.87
CA TYR A 94 2.72 -10.43 25.19
C TYR A 94 1.78 -11.33 25.98
N ARG A 95 2.34 -12.26 26.74
CA ARG A 95 1.59 -13.23 27.55
C ARG A 95 2.24 -13.39 28.91
N PHE A 96 1.48 -13.16 29.98
CA PHE A 96 1.97 -13.19 31.36
C PHE A 96 1.14 -14.16 32.20
N ASP A 97 1.79 -15.04 32.97
CA ASP A 97 1.07 -15.84 33.97
C ASP A 97 0.54 -14.92 35.07
N VAL A 98 -0.78 -14.85 35.19
CA VAL A 98 -1.44 -14.03 36.21
C VAL A 98 -2.24 -14.86 37.19
N ARG A 99 -2.30 -16.20 37.02
CA ARG A 99 -3.02 -17.08 37.95
C ARG A 99 -2.67 -16.83 39.42
N PRO A 100 -1.38 -16.67 39.82
CA PRO A 100 -1.03 -16.45 41.23
C PRO A 100 -1.47 -15.08 41.77
N LEU A 101 -1.82 -14.14 40.91
CA LEU A 101 -2.17 -12.76 41.25
C LEU A 101 -3.67 -12.50 41.22
N LEU A 102 -4.45 -13.39 40.60
CA LEU A 102 -5.89 -13.29 40.52
C LEU A 102 -6.54 -13.53 41.89
N ARG A 103 -7.59 -12.77 42.16
CA ARG A 103 -8.47 -12.89 43.33
C ARG A 103 -9.82 -13.41 42.86
N ASP A 104 -10.49 -14.20 43.69
CA ASP A 104 -11.90 -14.51 43.47
C ASP A 104 -12.73 -13.22 43.64
N GLY A 105 -13.59 -12.93 42.67
CA GLY A 105 -14.30 -11.65 42.58
C GLY A 105 -13.54 -10.59 41.78
N ASN A 106 -13.52 -9.35 42.29
CA ASN A 106 -12.98 -8.21 41.55
C ASN A 106 -11.44 -8.22 41.50
N ASN A 107 -10.91 -7.88 40.32
CA ASN A 107 -9.50 -7.72 40.03
C ASN A 107 -9.26 -6.39 39.32
N ASP A 108 -8.22 -5.67 39.74
CA ASP A 108 -7.88 -4.36 39.19
C ASP A 108 -6.67 -4.48 38.26
N LEU A 109 -6.86 -4.13 36.99
CA LEU A 109 -5.80 -4.06 35.99
C LEU A 109 -5.47 -2.60 35.70
N VAL A 110 -4.18 -2.27 35.75
CA VAL A 110 -3.67 -0.95 35.36
C VAL A 110 -2.57 -1.14 34.32
N VAL A 111 -2.68 -0.42 33.22
CA VAL A 111 -1.66 -0.34 32.17
C VAL A 111 -1.20 1.10 32.06
N THR A 112 0.07 1.35 32.40
CA THR A 112 0.68 2.68 32.32
C THR A 112 1.57 2.75 31.09
N PHE A 113 1.30 3.69 30.19
CA PHE A 113 2.10 3.97 29.02
C PHE A 113 3.01 5.17 29.29
N ASP A 114 4.32 4.96 29.17
CA ASP A 114 5.31 6.03 29.15
C ASP A 114 5.28 6.76 27.80
N SER A 115 5.59 8.06 27.81
CA SER A 115 5.76 8.83 26.57
C SER A 115 6.75 8.17 25.60
N ALA A 116 6.29 7.91 24.37
CA ALA A 116 7.11 7.37 23.29
C ALA A 116 8.31 8.28 22.96
N TYR A 117 8.10 9.61 22.97
CA TYR A 117 9.17 10.60 22.81
C TYR A 117 10.24 10.46 23.88
N ARG A 118 9.83 10.47 25.15
CA ARG A 118 10.77 10.40 26.28
C ARG A 118 11.59 9.11 26.23
N TYR A 119 10.97 7.99 25.89
CA TYR A 119 11.69 6.73 25.72
C TYR A 119 12.70 6.80 24.56
N ALA A 120 12.26 7.24 23.38
CA ALA A 120 13.12 7.31 22.20
C ALA A 120 14.31 8.27 22.38
N GLU A 121 14.06 9.46 22.94
CA GLU A 121 15.09 10.46 23.29
C GLU A 121 16.10 9.88 24.31
N ALA A 122 15.64 9.12 25.32
CA ALA A 122 16.52 8.46 26.27
C ALA A 122 17.39 7.37 25.62
N GLN A 123 16.84 6.61 24.66
CA GLN A 123 17.64 5.66 23.87
C GLN A 123 18.64 6.36 22.96
N GLN A 124 18.26 7.48 22.34
CA GLN A 124 19.14 8.32 21.54
C GLN A 124 20.30 8.88 22.37
N GLU A 125 20.04 9.39 23.58
CA GLU A 125 21.08 9.87 24.49
C GLU A 125 22.05 8.74 24.88
N ARG A 126 21.51 7.53 25.14
CA ARG A 126 22.30 6.37 25.55
C ARG A 126 23.15 5.78 24.43
N LEU A 127 22.61 5.67 23.22
CA LEU A 127 23.24 4.98 22.08
C LEU A 127 23.98 5.93 21.14
N GLY A 128 23.73 7.23 21.28
CA GLY A 128 24.22 8.27 20.38
C GLY A 128 23.33 8.43 19.14
N ASP A 129 23.27 9.67 18.67
CA ASP A 129 22.43 10.07 17.54
C ASP A 129 22.78 9.36 16.22
N ARG A 130 21.77 9.18 15.36
CA ARG A 130 21.89 8.53 14.05
C ARG A 130 21.14 9.31 12.97
N PRO A 131 21.61 9.26 11.71
CA PRO A 131 20.92 9.88 10.59
C PRO A 131 19.51 9.33 10.35
N ASN A 132 18.59 10.21 9.98
CA ASN A 132 17.25 9.88 9.50
C ASN A 132 16.75 10.96 8.54
N ALA A 133 15.69 10.67 7.79
CA ALA A 133 15.10 11.63 6.84
C ALA A 133 14.15 12.65 7.50
N TYR A 134 13.70 12.41 8.74
CA TYR A 134 12.70 13.22 9.44
C TYR A 134 13.23 13.65 10.80
N PRO A 135 12.92 14.87 11.29
CA PRO A 135 13.48 15.43 12.52
C PRO A 135 12.87 14.83 13.81
N GLU A 136 12.67 13.51 13.84
CA GLU A 136 11.92 12.78 14.87
C GLU A 136 12.66 11.49 15.27
N PRO A 137 12.71 11.11 16.57
CA PRO A 137 13.56 10.00 17.05
C PRO A 137 12.94 8.61 16.84
N PHE A 138 12.09 8.41 15.83
CA PHE A 138 11.29 7.20 15.65
C PHE A 138 12.12 5.91 15.53
N HIS A 139 13.35 5.98 15.02
CA HIS A 139 14.24 4.82 14.88
C HIS A 139 14.84 4.33 16.22
N PHE A 140 14.60 5.06 17.32
CA PHE A 140 14.96 4.69 18.68
C PHE A 140 13.78 4.09 19.47
N ILE A 141 12.75 3.59 18.78
CA ILE A 141 11.64 2.85 19.37
C ILE A 141 11.05 1.88 18.34
N ARG A 142 10.58 0.70 18.75
CA ARG A 142 9.86 -0.24 17.87
C ARG A 142 8.37 0.09 17.87
N LYS A 143 8.00 1.09 17.06
CA LYS A 143 6.65 1.65 16.90
C LYS A 143 6.45 2.03 15.43
N MET A 144 5.19 2.12 14.99
CA MET A 144 4.84 2.66 13.66
C MET A 144 5.56 3.99 13.41
N ALA A 145 6.52 4.00 12.49
CA ALA A 145 7.43 5.12 12.29
C ALA A 145 6.70 6.38 11.81
N CYS A 146 5.77 6.23 10.86
CA CYS A 146 4.97 7.33 10.33
C CYS A 146 4.02 7.95 11.36
N ASN A 147 3.88 7.38 12.57
CA ASN A 147 3.13 8.02 13.66
C ASN A 147 3.83 9.28 14.20
N PHE A 148 5.15 9.39 13.96
CA PHE A 148 5.94 10.59 14.20
C PHE A 148 5.84 11.62 13.06
N GLY A 149 5.00 11.39 12.06
CA GLY A 149 4.92 12.20 10.85
C GLY A 149 5.75 11.64 9.71
N TRP A 150 5.36 11.98 8.49
CA TRP A 150 6.03 11.59 7.25
C TRP A 150 5.76 12.65 6.18
N ASP A 151 6.38 12.54 5.01
CA ASP A 151 6.17 13.51 3.90
C ASP A 151 4.76 13.50 3.28
N TRP A 152 3.88 12.61 3.76
CA TRP A 152 2.44 12.56 3.47
C TRP A 152 1.57 12.44 4.72
N GLY A 153 2.14 12.33 5.93
CA GLY A 153 1.41 11.92 7.14
C GLY A 153 1.61 12.90 8.30
N PRO A 154 0.63 13.04 9.22
CA PRO A 154 0.74 13.97 10.31
C PRO A 154 1.54 13.38 11.49
N THR A 155 2.11 14.25 12.31
CA THR A 155 2.77 13.90 13.58
C THR A 155 1.73 13.77 14.69
N LEU A 156 1.16 12.57 14.85
CA LEU A 156 0.15 12.25 15.87
C LEU A 156 0.58 11.06 16.72
N VAL A 157 1.69 11.21 17.44
CA VAL A 157 2.31 10.15 18.25
C VAL A 157 1.37 9.71 19.38
N THR A 158 0.71 8.58 19.19
CA THR A 158 -0.31 8.05 20.12
C THR A 158 0.26 7.00 21.08
N ALA A 159 -0.57 6.59 22.04
CA ALA A 159 -0.35 5.47 22.93
C ALA A 159 -1.68 4.73 23.17
N GLY A 160 -1.64 3.45 23.53
CA GLY A 160 -2.84 2.72 23.90
C GLY A 160 -2.75 1.21 23.77
N ILE A 161 -3.81 0.54 24.23
CA ILE A 161 -4.02 -0.89 24.03
C ILE A 161 -4.64 -1.05 22.64
N TRP A 162 -3.79 -1.09 21.62
CA TRP A 162 -4.19 -0.94 20.22
C TRP A 162 -4.71 -2.23 19.57
N GLN A 163 -4.55 -3.38 20.24
CA GLN A 163 -5.20 -4.64 19.90
C GLN A 163 -5.88 -5.27 21.13
N GLU A 164 -6.48 -6.45 20.98
CA GLU A 164 -7.22 -7.12 22.05
C GLU A 164 -6.36 -7.43 23.30
N ILE A 165 -7.03 -7.40 24.46
CA ILE A 165 -6.48 -7.84 25.74
C ILE A 165 -7.47 -8.82 26.41
N SER A 166 -7.00 -9.98 26.84
CA SER A 166 -7.87 -11.07 27.31
C SER A 166 -7.21 -11.94 28.40
N LEU A 167 -8.02 -12.72 29.11
CA LEU A 167 -7.55 -13.79 29.99
C LEU A 167 -7.76 -15.14 29.32
N HIS A 168 -6.68 -15.91 29.15
CA HIS A 168 -6.72 -17.26 28.59
C HIS A 168 -6.45 -18.26 29.71
N ALA A 169 -7.50 -18.98 30.14
CA ALA A 169 -7.41 -20.05 31.12
C ALA A 169 -7.29 -21.41 30.40
N TRP A 170 -6.36 -22.25 30.83
CA TRP A 170 -6.13 -23.56 30.23
C TRP A 170 -5.45 -24.51 31.21
N SER A 171 -5.56 -25.81 30.93
CA SER A 171 -4.97 -26.89 31.73
C SER A 171 -4.26 -27.89 30.83
N THR A 172 -3.33 -28.67 31.38
CA THR A 172 -2.50 -29.64 30.64
C THR A 172 -1.57 -29.00 29.61
N ALA A 173 -2.09 -28.54 28.47
CA ALA A 173 -1.32 -27.98 27.36
C ALA A 173 -2.18 -27.12 26.41
N ARG A 174 -1.52 -26.25 25.64
CA ARG A 174 -2.12 -25.46 24.55
C ARG A 174 -1.22 -25.41 23.32
N LEU A 175 -1.77 -25.02 22.18
CA LEU A 175 -1.00 -24.66 21.00
C LEU A 175 -0.34 -23.29 21.26
N ALA A 176 0.99 -23.27 21.27
CA ALA A 176 1.76 -22.03 21.41
C ALA A 176 1.91 -21.34 20.06
N THR A 177 2.29 -22.09 19.02
CA THR A 177 2.37 -21.63 17.64
C THR A 177 1.95 -22.75 16.69
N VAL A 178 1.31 -22.37 15.58
CA VAL A 178 1.01 -23.26 14.45
C VAL A 178 1.44 -22.55 13.19
N ARG A 179 2.38 -23.14 12.45
CA ARG A 179 2.99 -22.56 11.26
C ARG A 179 2.99 -23.56 10.11
N PRO A 180 1.97 -23.54 9.23
CA PRO A 180 1.98 -24.30 8.00
C PRO A 180 2.91 -23.65 6.97
N LEU A 181 3.81 -24.45 6.41
CA LEU A 181 4.59 -24.14 5.21
C LEU A 181 4.01 -24.89 4.04
N VAL A 182 3.46 -24.17 3.07
CA VAL A 182 2.69 -24.74 1.96
C VAL A 182 3.48 -24.60 0.66
N THR A 183 3.71 -25.71 -0.01
CA THR A 183 4.49 -25.79 -1.25
C THR A 183 3.85 -26.76 -2.25
N MET A 184 4.41 -26.78 -3.47
CA MET A 184 4.10 -27.76 -4.50
C MET A 184 5.27 -28.73 -4.68
N ASP A 185 4.97 -30.02 -4.83
CA ASP A 185 5.91 -31.07 -5.24
C ASP A 185 5.37 -31.71 -6.53
N GLY A 186 5.89 -31.24 -7.67
CA GLY A 186 5.31 -31.54 -8.98
C GLY A 186 3.86 -31.07 -9.06
N ARG A 187 2.91 -32.01 -9.13
CA ARG A 187 1.47 -31.71 -9.18
C ARG A 187 0.77 -31.83 -7.82
N ASP A 188 1.44 -32.37 -6.82
CA ASP A 188 0.85 -32.58 -5.49
C ASP A 188 1.16 -31.39 -4.57
N GLY A 189 0.20 -31.00 -3.76
CA GLY A 189 0.39 -30.00 -2.71
C GLY A 189 0.96 -30.63 -1.45
N ARG A 190 1.91 -29.95 -0.82
CA ARG A 190 2.49 -30.35 0.47
C ARG A 190 2.31 -29.24 1.50
N ALA A 191 1.80 -29.58 2.68
CA ALA A 191 1.85 -28.68 3.84
C ALA A 191 2.65 -29.33 4.96
N GLU A 192 3.73 -28.67 5.36
CA GLU A 192 4.50 -29.00 6.56
C GLU A 192 4.05 -28.10 7.71
N VAL A 193 3.34 -28.69 8.67
CA VAL A 193 2.74 -27.97 9.80
C VAL A 193 3.67 -28.08 10.98
N HIS A 194 4.40 -27.01 11.27
CA HIS A 194 5.21 -26.90 12.48
C HIS A 194 4.32 -26.44 13.63
N VAL A 195 4.38 -27.17 14.74
CA VAL A 195 3.59 -26.88 15.93
C VAL A 195 4.52 -26.78 17.12
N GLU A 196 4.39 -25.69 17.90
CA GLU A 196 4.92 -25.61 19.25
C GLU A 196 3.77 -25.72 20.25
N VAL A 197 3.97 -26.49 21.32
CA VAL A 197 3.03 -26.61 22.42
C VAL A 197 3.61 -26.04 23.71
N GLU A 198 2.77 -25.32 24.44
CA GLU A 198 3.04 -24.94 25.83
C GLU A 198 2.32 -25.94 26.74
N ARG A 199 2.97 -26.37 27.83
CA ARG A 199 2.42 -27.38 28.74
C ARG A 199 2.70 -27.03 30.20
N VAL A 200 1.75 -27.39 31.05
CA VAL A 200 1.87 -27.37 32.52
C VAL A 200 1.95 -28.78 33.09
N ALA A 201 1.33 -29.76 32.42
CA ALA A 201 1.45 -31.18 32.76
C ALA A 201 2.46 -31.86 31.84
N ASP A 202 3.38 -32.63 32.42
CA ASP A 202 4.38 -33.35 31.64
C ASP A 202 3.88 -34.74 31.20
N VAL A 203 2.90 -34.71 30.30
CA VAL A 203 2.26 -35.90 29.72
C VAL A 203 2.47 -35.93 28.20
N PRO A 204 2.39 -37.12 27.56
CA PRO A 204 2.33 -37.20 26.10
C PRO A 204 1.09 -36.45 25.57
N LEU A 205 1.24 -35.75 24.45
CA LEU A 205 0.15 -35.04 23.79
C LEU A 205 0.02 -35.52 22.35
N THR A 206 -1.18 -35.47 21.77
CA THR A 206 -1.39 -35.83 20.37
C THR A 206 -1.78 -34.61 19.57
N VAL A 207 -1.01 -34.27 18.54
CA VAL A 207 -1.36 -33.23 17.56
C VAL A 207 -1.94 -33.91 16.33
N ARG A 208 -3.10 -33.45 15.88
CA ARG A 208 -3.74 -33.90 14.63
C ARG A 208 -3.87 -32.72 13.69
N ALA A 209 -3.58 -32.93 12.41
CA ALA A 209 -3.84 -31.96 11.37
C ALA A 209 -4.73 -32.58 10.28
N ALA A 210 -5.67 -31.81 9.75
CA ALA A 210 -6.53 -32.20 8.66
C ALA A 210 -6.66 -31.07 7.64
N MET A 211 -6.60 -31.41 6.35
CA MET A 211 -6.72 -30.44 5.26
C MET A 211 -7.10 -31.16 3.96
N ALA A 212 -8.12 -30.66 3.25
CA ALA A 212 -8.53 -31.16 1.93
C ALA A 212 -8.62 -32.72 1.83
N GLY A 213 -9.11 -33.36 2.90
CA GLY A 213 -9.22 -34.83 3.00
C GLY A 213 -7.95 -35.57 3.45
N ALA A 214 -6.79 -34.93 3.43
CA ALA A 214 -5.56 -35.45 4.03
C ALA A 214 -5.59 -35.29 5.56
N ARG A 215 -4.96 -36.24 6.27
CA ARG A 215 -4.84 -36.22 7.73
C ARG A 215 -3.45 -36.69 8.16
N ALA A 216 -2.94 -36.11 9.23
CA ALA A 216 -1.71 -36.52 9.88
C ALA A 216 -1.88 -36.45 11.40
N GLU A 217 -1.17 -37.30 12.13
CA GLU A 217 -1.14 -37.32 13.59
C GLU A 217 0.29 -37.55 14.06
N VAL A 218 0.71 -36.82 15.10
CA VAL A 218 2.00 -36.99 15.78
C VAL A 218 1.79 -36.92 17.29
N VAL A 219 2.42 -37.84 18.02
CA VAL A 219 2.52 -37.76 19.48
C VAL A 219 3.73 -36.91 19.84
N VAL A 220 3.53 -35.87 20.66
CA VAL A 220 4.58 -35.09 21.31
C VAL A 220 4.89 -35.73 22.65
N PRO A 221 6.06 -36.38 22.84
CA PRO A 221 6.40 -37.01 24.10
C PRO A 221 6.42 -36.01 25.27
N ALA A 222 6.34 -36.54 26.49
CA ALA A 222 6.70 -35.79 27.70
C ALA A 222 8.10 -35.17 27.56
N GLY A 223 8.29 -33.94 28.04
CA GLY A 223 9.51 -33.15 27.94
C GLY A 223 9.80 -32.49 26.58
N GLN A 224 9.13 -32.90 25.50
CA GLN A 224 9.28 -32.26 24.18
C GLN A 224 8.25 -31.15 23.99
N ARG A 225 8.44 -30.24 23.03
CA ARG A 225 7.52 -29.10 22.82
C ARG A 225 7.16 -28.85 21.36
N THR A 226 7.79 -29.56 20.43
CA THR A 226 7.62 -29.31 19.01
C THR A 226 7.14 -30.56 18.30
N ALA A 227 6.36 -30.37 17.24
CA ALA A 227 5.94 -31.40 16.31
C ALA A 227 5.97 -30.86 14.89
N VAL A 228 6.18 -31.75 13.93
CA VAL A 228 6.03 -31.44 12.51
C VAL A 228 5.14 -32.51 11.89
N LEU A 229 4.06 -32.07 11.25
CA LEU A 229 3.13 -32.93 10.53
C LEU A 229 3.23 -32.63 9.04
N THR A 230 3.31 -33.65 8.19
CA THR A 230 3.27 -33.46 6.74
C THR A 230 1.94 -33.97 6.20
N LEU A 231 1.22 -33.11 5.48
CA LEU A 231 0.03 -33.47 4.71
C LEU A 231 0.33 -33.36 3.23
N THR A 232 -0.11 -34.34 2.45
CA THR A 232 -0.02 -34.33 0.98
C THR A 232 -1.42 -34.37 0.40
N VAL A 233 -1.73 -33.41 -0.47
CA VAL A 233 -3.00 -33.32 -1.19
C VAL A 233 -2.69 -33.56 -2.67
N ARG A 234 -3.31 -34.57 -3.28
CA ARG A 234 -3.07 -34.86 -4.69
C ARG A 234 -3.76 -33.84 -5.58
N GLU A 235 -3.00 -33.29 -6.53
CA GLU A 235 -3.50 -32.36 -7.56
C GLU A 235 -4.49 -31.32 -7.02
N PRO A 236 -4.12 -30.52 -6.00
CA PRO A 236 -5.04 -29.56 -5.38
C PRO A 236 -5.37 -28.43 -6.35
N ALA A 237 -6.54 -27.82 -6.17
CA ALA A 237 -6.82 -26.53 -6.80
C ALA A 237 -5.82 -25.48 -6.27
N LEU A 238 -5.10 -24.82 -7.19
CA LEU A 238 -4.06 -23.85 -6.88
C LEU A 238 -4.65 -22.47 -6.59
N TRP A 239 -3.95 -21.71 -5.75
CA TRP A 239 -4.20 -20.28 -5.58
C TRP A 239 -3.44 -19.50 -6.66
N TRP A 240 -4.13 -18.59 -7.33
CA TRP A 240 -3.56 -17.70 -8.34
C TRP A 240 -3.79 -16.22 -8.00
N PRO A 241 -2.86 -15.32 -8.36
CA PRO A 241 -3.13 -13.90 -8.31
C PRO A 241 -4.21 -13.49 -9.32
N ARG A 242 -4.80 -12.32 -9.07
CA ARG A 242 -5.81 -11.68 -9.92
C ARG A 242 -5.34 -11.65 -11.38
N GLY A 243 -6.17 -12.17 -12.28
CA GLY A 243 -5.90 -12.21 -13.72
C GLY A 243 -5.15 -13.47 -14.21
N TYR A 244 -4.69 -14.33 -13.31
CA TYR A 244 -3.94 -15.55 -13.66
C TYR A 244 -4.70 -16.85 -13.36
N GLY A 245 -5.81 -16.79 -12.62
CA GLY A 245 -6.65 -17.94 -12.29
C GLY A 245 -7.53 -17.69 -11.06
N GLU A 246 -8.08 -18.77 -10.52
CA GLU A 246 -8.92 -18.76 -9.32
C GLU A 246 -8.08 -18.69 -8.02
N GLN A 247 -8.61 -18.02 -7.00
CA GLN A 247 -7.99 -17.89 -5.67
C GLN A 247 -8.38 -19.07 -4.76
N ALA A 248 -8.07 -20.31 -5.17
CA ALA A 248 -8.49 -21.49 -4.41
C ALA A 248 -7.83 -21.54 -3.01
N ARG A 249 -8.65 -21.70 -1.97
CA ARG A 249 -8.20 -21.77 -0.57
C ARG A 249 -8.83 -22.93 0.18
N HIS A 250 -8.01 -23.73 0.82
CA HIS A 250 -8.37 -24.98 1.48
C HIS A 250 -8.36 -24.81 3.00
N PRO A 251 -9.40 -25.24 3.73
CA PRO A 251 -9.38 -25.21 5.18
C PRO A 251 -8.33 -26.20 5.72
N ILE A 252 -7.57 -25.75 6.71
CA ILE A 252 -6.68 -26.55 7.53
C ILE A 252 -7.10 -26.41 8.99
N GLU A 253 -7.14 -27.54 9.70
CA GLU A 253 -7.46 -27.63 11.12
C GLU A 253 -6.36 -28.39 11.84
N VAL A 254 -5.92 -27.89 12.98
CA VAL A 254 -4.89 -28.47 13.85
C VAL A 254 -5.44 -28.54 15.27
N THR A 255 -5.57 -29.74 15.81
CA THR A 255 -6.13 -29.97 17.15
C THR A 255 -5.10 -30.64 18.05
N LEU A 256 -5.05 -30.20 19.31
CA LEU A 256 -4.20 -30.76 20.36
C LEU A 256 -5.07 -31.60 21.30
N HIS A 257 -4.63 -32.81 21.63
CA HIS A 257 -5.38 -33.75 22.47
C HIS A 257 -4.54 -34.28 23.64
N ALA A 258 -5.20 -34.52 24.77
CA ALA A 258 -4.67 -35.19 25.95
C ALA A 258 -4.54 -36.72 25.75
N PRO A 259 -3.84 -37.45 26.65
CA PRO A 259 -3.69 -38.91 26.56
C PRO A 259 -5.00 -39.71 26.54
N ASP A 260 -6.04 -39.20 27.20
CA ASP A 260 -7.38 -39.81 27.24
C ASP A 260 -8.23 -39.51 25.99
N GLY A 261 -7.74 -38.63 25.11
CA GLY A 261 -8.36 -38.26 23.85
C GLY A 261 -9.15 -36.94 23.90
N ASP A 262 -9.21 -36.26 25.05
CA ASP A 262 -9.89 -34.98 25.17
C ASP A 262 -9.16 -33.88 24.38
N THR A 263 -9.91 -33.05 23.65
CA THR A 263 -9.36 -31.92 22.90
C THR A 263 -9.02 -30.77 23.84
N LEU A 264 -7.75 -30.38 23.85
CA LEU A 264 -7.21 -29.31 24.68
C LEU A 264 -7.25 -27.95 24.00
N ASP A 265 -6.97 -27.92 22.69
CA ASP A 265 -6.89 -26.68 21.92
C ASP A 265 -7.07 -26.93 20.42
N ASN A 266 -7.42 -25.88 19.67
CA ASN A 266 -7.65 -25.94 18.23
C ASN A 266 -7.16 -24.67 17.53
N TRP A 267 -6.58 -24.87 16.35
CA TRP A 267 -6.21 -23.81 15.42
C TRP A 267 -6.76 -24.13 14.02
N SER A 268 -7.30 -23.13 13.34
CA SER A 268 -7.80 -23.29 11.98
C SER A 268 -7.44 -22.10 11.10
N HIS A 269 -7.20 -22.36 9.81
CA HIS A 269 -6.92 -21.33 8.80
C HIS A 269 -7.40 -21.78 7.41
N ARG A 270 -7.32 -20.89 6.43
CA ARG A 270 -7.44 -21.24 5.01
C ARG A 270 -6.11 -21.02 4.30
N ILE A 271 -5.60 -22.02 3.60
CA ILE A 271 -4.30 -21.94 2.92
C ILE A 271 -4.44 -22.12 1.42
N GLY A 272 -3.53 -21.53 0.65
CA GLY A 272 -3.48 -21.66 -0.81
C GLY A 272 -2.26 -22.45 -1.26
N PHE A 273 -2.46 -23.44 -2.14
CA PHE A 273 -1.35 -24.15 -2.77
C PHE A 273 -0.83 -23.36 -3.96
N ARG A 274 0.45 -23.00 -3.93
CA ARG A 274 1.14 -22.33 -5.03
C ARG A 274 2.65 -22.52 -4.95
N SER A 275 3.36 -22.30 -6.05
CA SER A 275 4.81 -22.01 -6.01
C SER A 275 5.06 -20.50 -6.20
N VAL A 276 6.10 -19.96 -5.55
CA VAL A 276 6.61 -18.61 -5.78
C VAL A 276 8.11 -18.69 -6.02
N ARG A 277 8.59 -17.97 -7.03
CA ARG A 277 10.01 -17.82 -7.34
C ARG A 277 10.30 -16.37 -7.70
N LEU A 278 11.42 -15.86 -7.20
CA LEU A 278 11.99 -14.60 -7.67
C LEU A 278 13.22 -14.95 -8.53
N ASP A 279 13.20 -14.55 -9.79
CA ASP A 279 14.33 -14.74 -10.69
C ASP A 279 15.27 -13.54 -10.63
N THR A 280 16.53 -13.83 -10.27
CA THR A 280 17.63 -12.86 -10.20
C THR A 280 18.84 -13.35 -10.99
N THR A 281 18.64 -14.27 -11.93
CA THR A 281 19.71 -14.85 -12.76
C THR A 281 20.23 -13.81 -13.74
N PRO A 282 21.55 -13.51 -13.76
CA PRO A 282 22.09 -12.50 -14.66
C PRO A 282 21.80 -12.78 -16.15
N ASP A 283 21.57 -11.72 -16.92
CA ASP A 283 21.37 -11.73 -18.36
C ASP A 283 22.08 -10.53 -19.03
N GLU A 284 21.78 -10.26 -20.31
CA GLU A 284 22.42 -9.18 -21.08
C GLU A 284 22.06 -7.76 -20.59
N HIS A 285 21.03 -7.62 -19.75
CA HIS A 285 20.56 -6.36 -19.18
C HIS A 285 20.93 -6.21 -17.69
N GLY A 286 21.81 -7.05 -17.15
CA GLY A 286 22.20 -7.03 -15.73
C GLY A 286 21.57 -8.17 -14.93
N THR A 287 20.88 -7.87 -13.82
CA THR A 287 20.19 -8.90 -13.01
C THR A 287 18.71 -8.58 -12.81
N PRO A 288 17.79 -9.43 -13.29
CA PRO A 288 16.35 -9.20 -13.17
C PRO A 288 15.88 -9.20 -11.72
N PHE A 289 14.66 -8.70 -11.55
CA PHE A 289 13.82 -8.94 -10.38
C PHE A 289 12.44 -9.36 -10.89
N ALA A 290 12.31 -10.63 -11.25
CA ALA A 290 11.11 -11.13 -11.92
C ALA A 290 10.38 -12.17 -11.07
N LEU A 291 9.17 -11.85 -10.63
CA LEU A 291 8.32 -12.74 -9.85
C LEU A 291 7.63 -13.77 -10.77
N SER A 292 7.60 -15.03 -10.34
CA SER A 292 6.77 -16.08 -10.95
C SER A 292 5.89 -16.73 -9.89
N VAL A 293 4.64 -17.00 -10.23
CA VAL A 293 3.69 -17.76 -9.40
C VAL A 293 3.23 -18.97 -10.21
N ASN A 294 3.34 -20.17 -9.63
CA ASN A 294 3.00 -21.43 -10.33
C ASN A 294 3.73 -21.56 -11.68
N ASP A 295 5.01 -21.18 -11.68
CA ASP A 295 5.91 -21.16 -12.85
C ASP A 295 5.48 -20.23 -14.00
N VAL A 296 4.49 -19.35 -13.78
CA VAL A 296 4.08 -18.31 -14.72
C VAL A 296 4.68 -16.96 -14.31
N PRO A 297 5.42 -16.26 -15.19
CA PRO A 297 5.93 -14.92 -14.93
C PRO A 297 4.80 -13.92 -14.71
N VAL A 298 4.90 -13.12 -13.65
CA VAL A 298 3.93 -12.08 -13.31
C VAL A 298 4.56 -10.72 -13.58
N PHE A 299 3.98 -9.92 -14.47
CA PHE A 299 4.29 -8.49 -14.51
C PHE A 299 3.64 -7.84 -13.29
N VAL A 300 4.44 -7.25 -12.40
CA VAL A 300 3.90 -6.59 -11.21
C VAL A 300 3.29 -5.25 -11.60
N ARG A 301 1.98 -5.13 -11.35
CA ARG A 301 1.17 -3.91 -11.45
C ARG A 301 0.83 -3.51 -10.03
N GLY A 302 1.81 -2.91 -9.35
CA GLY A 302 1.81 -2.73 -7.92
C GLY A 302 1.55 -1.29 -7.48
N VAL A 303 1.20 -1.17 -6.20
CA VAL A 303 1.10 0.11 -5.49
C VAL A 303 1.66 -0.07 -4.08
N ASN A 304 2.25 0.98 -3.53
CA ASN A 304 2.63 1.03 -2.13
C ASN A 304 1.38 1.24 -1.26
N TRP A 305 1.25 0.40 -0.24
CA TRP A 305 0.25 0.47 0.81
C TRP A 305 0.88 1.08 2.06
N ILE A 306 0.28 2.17 2.53
CA ILE A 306 0.60 2.80 3.81
C ILE A 306 -0.59 2.59 4.78
N PRO A 307 -0.45 2.84 6.09
CA PRO A 307 -1.58 2.78 7.02
C PRO A 307 -2.77 3.61 6.50
N ASP A 308 -3.97 3.02 6.49
CA ASP A 308 -5.17 3.64 5.90
C ASP A 308 -5.91 4.60 6.86
N ASP A 309 -5.39 4.77 8.07
CA ASP A 309 -5.74 5.79 9.06
C ASP A 309 -4.52 5.97 10.00
N VAL A 310 -4.35 7.16 10.57
CA VAL A 310 -3.28 7.40 11.57
C VAL A 310 -3.51 6.62 12.86
N PHE A 311 -4.77 6.29 13.16
CA PHE A 311 -5.20 5.49 14.30
C PHE A 311 -5.63 4.10 13.79
N PRO A 312 -4.78 3.06 13.91
CA PRO A 312 -5.04 1.75 13.33
C PRO A 312 -6.38 1.11 13.72
N THR A 313 -6.91 1.46 14.89
CA THR A 313 -8.19 0.94 15.43
C THR A 313 -9.43 1.47 14.69
N ARG A 314 -9.29 2.52 13.88
CA ARG A 314 -10.36 3.00 12.98
C ARG A 314 -10.43 2.21 11.67
N VAL A 315 -9.40 1.43 11.34
CA VAL A 315 -9.34 0.63 10.12
C VAL A 315 -10.12 -0.67 10.31
N THR A 316 -11.30 -0.75 9.69
CA THR A 316 -12.17 -1.94 9.75
C THR A 316 -11.95 -2.85 8.53
N ARG A 317 -12.34 -4.13 8.62
CA ARG A 317 -12.39 -5.04 7.47
C ARG A 317 -13.16 -4.44 6.28
N ALA A 318 -14.25 -3.73 6.54
CA ALA A 318 -15.07 -3.12 5.49
C ALA A 318 -14.30 -2.01 4.76
N ARG A 319 -13.61 -1.14 5.50
CA ARG A 319 -12.75 -0.09 4.92
C ARG A 319 -11.60 -0.70 4.11
N LEU A 320 -10.95 -1.74 4.63
CA LEU A 320 -9.94 -2.49 3.87
C LEU A 320 -10.51 -3.10 2.59
N ALA A 321 -11.68 -3.74 2.67
CA ALA A 321 -12.33 -4.34 1.51
C ALA A 321 -12.62 -3.31 0.43
N GLU A 322 -13.06 -2.10 0.80
CA GLU A 322 -13.28 -0.99 -0.13
C GLU A 322 -11.99 -0.57 -0.85
N ARG A 323 -10.88 -0.39 -0.10
CA ARG A 323 -9.56 -0.06 -0.70
C ARG A 323 -9.08 -1.16 -1.63
N PHE A 324 -9.30 -2.42 -1.25
CA PHE A 324 -8.91 -3.57 -2.06
C PHE A 324 -9.75 -3.66 -3.33
N ASP A 325 -11.05 -3.38 -3.25
CA ASP A 325 -11.93 -3.32 -4.41
C ASP A 325 -11.52 -2.17 -5.35
N GLN A 326 -11.09 -1.03 -4.80
CA GLN A 326 -10.51 0.08 -5.57
C GLN A 326 -9.19 -0.33 -6.25
N ALA A 327 -8.27 -1.01 -5.56
CA ALA A 327 -7.03 -1.51 -6.15
C ALA A 327 -7.31 -2.52 -7.27
N VAL A 328 -8.15 -3.53 -7.00
CA VAL A 328 -8.59 -4.52 -7.98
C VAL A 328 -9.21 -3.83 -9.18
N ALA A 329 -10.13 -2.88 -9.00
CA ALA A 329 -10.78 -2.19 -10.11
C ALA A 329 -9.85 -1.25 -10.91
N ALA A 330 -8.67 -0.91 -10.36
CA ALA A 330 -7.56 -0.25 -11.08
C ALA A 330 -6.57 -1.24 -11.71
N ASN A 331 -6.91 -2.52 -11.78
CA ASN A 331 -6.07 -3.60 -12.32
C ASN A 331 -4.73 -3.82 -11.58
N VAL A 332 -4.66 -3.39 -10.32
CA VAL A 332 -3.52 -3.70 -9.42
C VAL A 332 -3.51 -5.20 -9.10
N ASN A 333 -2.33 -5.80 -9.08
CA ASN A 333 -2.12 -7.20 -8.67
C ASN A 333 -1.17 -7.35 -7.48
N LEU A 334 -0.54 -6.28 -6.98
CA LEU A 334 0.35 -6.33 -5.83
C LEU A 334 0.19 -5.09 -4.92
N LEU A 335 0.14 -5.33 -3.62
CA LEU A 335 0.26 -4.31 -2.57
C LEU A 335 1.61 -4.49 -1.86
N ARG A 336 2.46 -3.46 -1.87
CA ARG A 336 3.66 -3.43 -1.01
C ARG A 336 3.31 -2.78 0.32
N VAL A 337 3.28 -3.55 1.40
CA VAL A 337 3.11 -3.02 2.76
C VAL A 337 4.43 -2.36 3.16
N TRP A 338 4.45 -1.03 3.10
CA TRP A 338 5.66 -0.23 3.24
C TRP A 338 6.20 -0.18 4.68
N GLY A 339 7.54 -0.21 4.81
CA GLY A 339 8.26 -0.46 6.06
C GLY A 339 8.19 0.61 7.16
N GLY A 340 7.65 1.81 6.95
CA GLY A 340 7.46 2.76 8.07
C GLY A 340 6.04 2.76 8.65
N GLY A 341 5.17 1.89 8.14
CA GLY A 341 3.82 1.68 8.65
C GLY A 341 3.79 0.62 9.75
N ARG A 342 2.97 -0.42 9.54
CA ARG A 342 2.80 -1.55 10.47
C ARG A 342 2.66 -2.86 9.70
N TYR A 343 2.87 -3.97 10.38
CA TYR A 343 2.32 -5.24 9.91
C TYR A 343 0.80 -5.14 10.01
N GLU A 344 0.11 -5.47 8.91
CA GLU A 344 -1.32 -5.26 8.84
C GLU A 344 -2.11 -6.32 9.66
N SER A 345 -3.41 -6.07 9.82
CA SER A 345 -4.33 -6.99 10.51
C SER A 345 -4.53 -8.29 9.72
N ALA A 346 -4.99 -9.36 10.39
CA ALA A 346 -5.39 -10.61 9.71
C ALA A 346 -6.39 -10.35 8.57
N ASP A 347 -7.35 -9.44 8.80
CA ASP A 347 -8.31 -9.01 7.78
C ASP A 347 -7.65 -8.54 6.47
N PHE A 348 -6.52 -7.85 6.53
CA PHE A 348 -5.81 -7.37 5.34
C PHE A 348 -5.32 -8.54 4.48
N TYR A 349 -4.60 -9.47 5.10
CA TYR A 349 -4.03 -10.61 4.37
C TYR A 349 -5.12 -11.60 3.92
N ASP A 350 -6.18 -11.77 4.71
CA ASP A 350 -7.36 -12.54 4.30
C ASP A 350 -8.05 -11.95 3.07
N LEU A 351 -8.21 -10.62 3.02
CA LEU A 351 -8.79 -9.93 1.87
C LEU A 351 -7.85 -10.00 0.65
N ALA A 352 -6.53 -10.01 0.87
CA ALA A 352 -5.53 -10.15 -0.18
C ALA A 352 -5.59 -11.55 -0.81
N ASP A 353 -5.65 -12.56 0.03
CA ASP A 353 -5.88 -13.96 -0.35
C ASP A 353 -7.19 -14.14 -1.12
N GLU A 354 -8.27 -13.46 -0.71
CA GLU A 354 -9.59 -13.50 -1.35
C GLU A 354 -9.61 -12.92 -2.75
N ARG A 355 -8.91 -11.80 -2.93
CA ARG A 355 -8.94 -11.02 -4.18
C ARG A 355 -7.80 -11.34 -5.13
N GLY A 356 -6.87 -12.20 -4.70
CA GLY A 356 -5.69 -12.54 -5.50
C GLY A 356 -4.70 -11.38 -5.59
N LEU A 357 -4.66 -10.50 -4.58
CA LEU A 357 -3.67 -9.43 -4.51
C LEU A 357 -2.42 -10.00 -3.86
N LEU A 358 -1.30 -9.95 -4.59
CA LEU A 358 0.01 -10.31 -4.05
C LEU A 358 0.42 -9.29 -2.98
N VAL A 359 1.14 -9.73 -1.96
CA VAL A 359 1.67 -8.86 -0.91
C VAL A 359 3.19 -8.97 -0.89
N GLN A 360 3.86 -7.83 -1.02
CA GLN A 360 5.25 -7.66 -0.62
C GLN A 360 5.25 -7.05 0.79
N GLN A 361 5.87 -7.74 1.75
CA GLN A 361 5.91 -7.30 3.14
C GLN A 361 7.30 -6.77 3.50
N ASP A 362 7.39 -5.47 3.73
CA ASP A 362 8.58 -4.91 4.37
C ASP A 362 8.58 -5.26 5.87
N PHE A 363 9.76 -5.56 6.44
CA PHE A 363 9.96 -5.40 7.87
C PHE A 363 9.93 -3.91 8.22
N LEU A 364 9.55 -3.60 9.46
CA LEU A 364 9.20 -2.23 9.83
C LEU A 364 10.43 -1.34 10.08
N PHE A 365 11.14 -1.03 9.00
CA PHE A 365 12.29 -0.14 8.93
C PHE A 365 12.18 0.75 7.70
N ALA A 366 12.25 2.06 7.89
CA ALA A 366 12.22 3.02 6.79
C ALA A 366 13.06 4.27 7.07
N CYS A 367 13.75 4.75 6.02
CA CYS A 367 14.45 6.04 5.87
C CYS A 367 15.22 6.56 7.10
N ALA A 368 15.84 5.65 7.87
CA ALA A 368 16.65 5.98 9.04
C ALA A 368 17.72 4.92 9.31
N ALA A 369 18.80 5.34 9.96
CA ALA A 369 19.79 4.44 10.51
C ALA A 369 19.31 3.90 11.87
N TYR A 370 19.06 2.60 11.97
CA TYR A 370 18.52 1.97 13.17
C TYR A 370 19.63 1.43 14.11
N PRO A 371 19.44 1.50 15.44
CA PRO A 371 20.29 0.78 16.38
C PRO A 371 20.28 -0.71 16.19
N GLU A 372 21.45 -1.33 16.36
CA GLU A 372 21.57 -2.78 16.47
C GLU A 372 21.88 -3.23 17.91
N GLU A 373 22.22 -2.30 18.80
CA GLU A 373 22.51 -2.57 20.21
C GLU A 373 21.25 -2.86 21.03
N GLU A 374 21.42 -3.55 22.16
CA GLU A 374 20.31 -3.82 23.08
C GLU A 374 19.66 -2.54 23.62
N PRO A 375 18.32 -2.49 23.76
CA PRO A 375 17.40 -3.63 23.64
C PRO A 375 16.93 -3.96 22.20
N PHE A 376 17.36 -3.20 21.18
CA PHE A 376 16.81 -3.31 19.83
C PHE A 376 17.15 -4.64 19.15
N GLY A 377 18.38 -5.14 19.31
CA GLY A 377 18.80 -6.44 18.75
C GLY A 377 17.83 -7.58 19.08
N THR A 378 17.57 -7.78 20.36
CA THR A 378 16.65 -8.83 20.83
C THR A 378 15.19 -8.54 20.48
N GLU A 379 14.73 -7.28 20.60
CA GLU A 379 13.35 -6.92 20.26
C GLU A 379 13.03 -7.10 18.77
N VAL A 380 13.94 -6.73 17.87
CA VAL A 380 13.78 -6.91 16.42
C VAL A 380 13.76 -8.38 16.05
N ALA A 381 14.64 -9.20 16.63
CA ALA A 381 14.66 -10.63 16.35
C ALA A 381 13.35 -11.31 16.81
N ALA A 382 12.83 -10.94 17.97
CA ALA A 382 11.58 -11.48 18.50
C ALA A 382 10.36 -11.01 17.68
N GLU A 383 10.30 -9.72 17.32
CA GLU A 383 9.30 -9.16 16.41
C GLU A 383 9.30 -9.89 15.06
N ALA A 384 10.46 -10.04 14.44
CA ALA A 384 10.57 -10.70 13.14
C ALA A 384 10.12 -12.17 13.21
N ALA A 385 10.53 -12.91 14.24
CA ALA A 385 10.15 -14.31 14.41
C ALA A 385 8.64 -14.48 14.58
N GLU A 386 8.02 -13.61 15.38
CA GLU A 386 6.57 -13.60 15.61
C GLU A 386 5.80 -13.29 14.32
N GLN A 387 6.22 -12.25 13.60
CA GLN A 387 5.53 -11.77 12.41
C GLN A 387 5.70 -12.72 11.21
N VAL A 388 6.88 -13.31 11.01
CA VAL A 388 7.08 -14.34 9.99
C VAL A 388 6.22 -15.56 10.28
N THR A 389 6.14 -15.99 11.54
CA THR A 389 5.29 -17.11 11.95
C THR A 389 3.80 -16.79 11.73
N ARG A 390 3.35 -15.60 12.12
CA ARG A 390 1.97 -15.16 11.98
C ARG A 390 1.52 -15.07 10.52
N LEU A 391 2.42 -14.66 9.62
CA LEU A 391 2.09 -14.38 8.22
C LEU A 391 2.38 -15.54 7.25
N ALA A 392 3.11 -16.57 7.68
CA ALA A 392 3.40 -17.76 6.87
C ALA A 392 2.16 -18.44 6.21
N PRO A 393 0.97 -18.50 6.85
CA PRO A 393 -0.20 -19.17 6.28
C PRO A 393 -0.80 -18.50 5.02
N TYR A 394 -0.55 -17.21 4.80
CA TYR A 394 -1.25 -16.43 3.76
C TYR A 394 -0.62 -16.62 2.38
N PRO A 395 -1.29 -17.25 1.39
CA PRO A 395 -0.77 -17.38 0.04
C PRO A 395 -0.53 -16.02 -0.66
N SER A 396 -1.24 -14.95 -0.33
CA SER A 396 -1.02 -13.63 -0.94
C SER A 396 0.39 -13.09 -0.71
N LEU A 397 0.97 -13.31 0.46
CA LEU A 397 2.33 -12.90 0.78
C LEU A 397 3.32 -13.63 -0.13
N VAL A 398 4.12 -12.91 -0.91
CA VAL A 398 5.04 -13.51 -1.90
C VAL A 398 6.49 -13.11 -1.74
N LEU A 399 6.77 -12.09 -0.93
CA LEU A 399 8.10 -11.56 -0.75
C LEU A 399 8.23 -10.89 0.61
N TRP A 400 9.33 -11.16 1.30
CA TRP A 400 9.77 -10.40 2.46
C TRP A 400 10.86 -9.41 2.06
N THR A 401 10.78 -8.17 2.53
CA THR A 401 11.75 -7.11 2.25
C THR A 401 12.32 -6.52 3.54
N GLY A 402 13.64 -6.39 3.67
CA GLY A 402 14.27 -6.04 4.95
C GLY A 402 14.05 -4.60 5.43
N ASN A 403 13.96 -3.63 4.52
CA ASN A 403 13.73 -2.22 4.84
C ASN A 403 13.29 -1.41 3.62
N ASN A 404 12.75 -0.22 3.87
CA ASN A 404 12.61 0.84 2.89
C ASN A 404 13.81 1.81 2.94
N GLU A 405 14.54 1.91 1.83
CA GLU A 405 15.55 2.92 1.51
C GLU A 405 16.73 3.08 2.48
N ASN A 406 16.86 2.30 3.55
CA ASN A 406 17.96 2.48 4.50
C ASN A 406 19.31 2.14 3.86
N ILE A 407 19.36 1.09 3.05
CA ILE A 407 20.59 0.73 2.35
C ILE A 407 20.96 1.84 1.36
N TRP A 408 20.00 2.35 0.59
CA TRP A 408 20.25 3.45 -0.34
C TRP A 408 20.62 4.75 0.36
N GLY A 409 19.94 5.11 1.45
CA GLY A 409 20.27 6.26 2.28
C GLY A 409 21.66 6.18 2.88
N TRP A 410 22.15 4.98 3.21
CA TRP A 410 23.54 4.80 3.63
C TRP A 410 24.55 5.19 2.54
N HIS A 411 24.22 4.99 1.26
CA HIS A 411 25.07 5.38 0.13
C HIS A 411 24.96 6.86 -0.21
N ASP A 412 23.73 7.40 -0.29
CA ASP A 412 23.48 8.68 -0.97
C ASP A 412 23.01 9.83 -0.07
N TRP A 413 22.72 9.58 1.22
CA TRP A 413 22.19 10.62 2.14
C TRP A 413 23.21 11.06 3.21
N ASP A 414 24.50 10.99 2.90
CA ASP A 414 25.61 11.42 3.77
C ASP A 414 25.73 10.69 5.13
N TRP A 415 25.11 9.51 5.26
CA TRP A 415 25.08 8.78 6.54
C TRP A 415 26.45 8.28 6.99
N GLN A 416 27.33 7.89 6.06
CA GLN A 416 28.60 7.23 6.38
C GLN A 416 29.47 8.08 7.32
N GLN A 417 29.59 9.38 7.02
CA GLN A 417 30.36 10.30 7.83
C GLN A 417 29.72 10.53 9.20
N ALA A 418 28.40 10.74 9.24
CA ALA A 418 27.67 10.99 10.48
C ALA A 418 27.67 9.79 11.44
N LEU A 419 27.55 8.58 10.88
CA LEU A 419 27.60 7.33 11.64
C LEU A 419 28.99 7.06 12.22
N ALA A 420 30.06 7.41 11.51
CA ALA A 420 31.44 7.18 11.92
C ALA A 420 31.70 5.71 12.35
N GLY A 421 31.14 4.76 11.60
CA GLY A 421 31.26 3.32 11.87
C GLY A 421 30.26 2.75 12.87
N ARG A 422 29.31 3.55 13.39
CA ARG A 422 28.19 3.05 14.20
C ARG A 422 27.25 2.17 13.38
N THR A 423 26.55 1.29 14.09
CA THR A 423 25.50 0.43 13.53
C THR A 423 24.35 1.28 12.98
N TRP A 424 23.66 0.77 11.96
CA TRP A 424 22.59 1.50 11.27
C TRP A 424 21.44 0.60 10.78
N GLY A 425 21.45 -0.68 11.15
CA GLY A 425 20.48 -1.69 10.74
C GLY A 425 21.01 -2.66 9.70
N ARG A 426 22.24 -2.46 9.18
CA ARG A 426 22.89 -3.38 8.23
C ARG A 426 22.85 -4.83 8.68
N GLY A 427 23.14 -5.09 9.96
CA GLY A 427 23.09 -6.44 10.54
C GLY A 427 21.69 -7.04 10.54
N TYR A 428 20.65 -6.21 10.65
CA TYR A 428 19.28 -6.68 10.49
C TYR A 428 19.01 -7.13 9.05
N TYR A 429 19.34 -6.29 8.08
CA TYR A 429 18.94 -6.48 6.68
C TYR A 429 19.70 -7.60 5.98
N LEU A 430 20.96 -7.83 6.36
CA LEU A 430 21.85 -8.78 5.69
C LEU A 430 22.15 -10.05 6.50
N ASP A 431 21.73 -10.13 7.77
CA ASP A 431 21.97 -11.31 8.62
C ASP A 431 20.73 -11.73 9.41
N VAL A 432 20.26 -10.92 10.37
CA VAL A 432 19.20 -11.35 11.31
C VAL A 432 17.88 -11.69 10.61
N LEU A 433 17.37 -10.79 9.77
CA LEU A 433 16.10 -10.98 9.06
C LEU A 433 16.15 -12.09 8.01
N PRO A 434 17.15 -12.16 7.09
CA PRO A 434 17.21 -13.26 6.13
C PRO A 434 17.36 -14.62 6.81
N ARG A 435 18.11 -14.70 7.91
CA ARG A 435 18.24 -15.93 8.69
C ARG A 435 16.91 -16.36 9.30
N ILE A 436 16.18 -15.44 9.93
CA ILE A 436 14.84 -15.72 10.49
C ILE A 436 13.87 -16.16 9.40
N VAL A 437 13.83 -15.48 8.25
CA VAL A 437 12.98 -15.89 7.13
C VAL A 437 13.39 -17.27 6.60
N GLY A 438 14.68 -17.54 6.42
CA GLY A 438 15.17 -18.85 5.99
C GLY A 438 14.86 -19.99 6.96
N GLU A 439 14.85 -19.71 8.27
CA GLU A 439 14.51 -20.68 9.31
C GLU A 439 13.00 -20.90 9.47
N LEU A 440 12.19 -19.84 9.32
CA LEU A 440 10.77 -19.86 9.69
C LEU A 440 9.82 -19.88 8.49
N ASP A 441 10.19 -19.30 7.35
CA ASP A 441 9.39 -19.29 6.12
C ASP A 441 10.28 -19.40 4.85
N PRO A 442 10.93 -20.55 4.63
CA PRO A 442 11.75 -20.80 3.44
C PRO A 442 10.91 -20.93 2.15
N THR A 443 9.58 -20.81 2.23
CA THR A 443 8.69 -20.94 1.06
C THR A 443 8.59 -19.67 0.23
N ARG A 444 9.20 -18.57 0.71
CA ARG A 444 9.17 -17.25 0.07
C ARG A 444 10.58 -16.67 -0.03
N PRO A 445 10.87 -15.88 -1.07
CA PRO A 445 12.11 -15.12 -1.18
C PRO A 445 12.20 -14.02 -0.12
N TYR A 446 13.44 -13.66 0.22
CA TYR A 446 13.79 -12.49 1.02
C TYR A 446 14.66 -11.53 0.20
N TRP A 447 14.37 -10.23 0.29
CA TRP A 447 15.12 -9.17 -0.37
C TRP A 447 15.63 -8.14 0.66
N PRO A 448 16.95 -7.88 0.79
CA PRO A 448 17.50 -7.05 1.86
C PRO A 448 16.94 -5.64 2.02
N GLY A 449 16.56 -4.97 0.92
CA GLY A 449 16.00 -3.62 0.97
C GLY A 449 15.31 -3.24 -0.32
N SER A 450 14.49 -2.20 -0.28
CA SER A 450 13.91 -1.56 -1.46
C SER A 450 14.38 -0.10 -1.48
N PRO A 451 15.28 0.31 -2.39
CA PRO A 451 15.88 -0.48 -3.47
C PRO A 451 17.09 -1.33 -3.02
N TRP A 452 17.43 -2.36 -3.80
CA TRP A 452 18.62 -3.21 -3.64
C TRP A 452 19.01 -3.86 -4.97
N SER A 453 20.33 -4.01 -5.20
CA SER A 453 20.91 -4.55 -6.45
C SER A 453 21.38 -6.01 -6.33
N GLY A 454 20.99 -6.71 -5.26
CA GLY A 454 21.39 -8.11 -5.00
C GLY A 454 22.74 -8.27 -4.29
N THR A 455 23.59 -7.24 -4.26
CA THR A 455 24.92 -7.27 -3.63
C THR A 455 25.38 -5.88 -3.20
N GLU A 456 26.19 -5.80 -2.14
CA GLU A 456 26.82 -4.54 -1.67
C GLU A 456 27.88 -4.01 -2.64
N ALA A 457 28.33 -4.83 -3.59
CA ALA A 457 29.34 -4.42 -4.57
C ALA A 457 28.80 -3.50 -5.68
N ILE A 458 27.48 -3.41 -5.82
CA ILE A 458 26.78 -2.58 -6.81
C ILE A 458 25.96 -1.55 -6.03
N HIS A 459 25.88 -0.33 -6.55
CA HIS A 459 25.05 0.71 -5.96
C HIS A 459 23.61 0.17 -5.77
N PRO A 460 22.96 0.33 -4.60
CA PRO A 460 21.69 -0.36 -4.29
C PRO A 460 20.51 0.09 -5.17
N ASN A 461 20.62 1.24 -5.83
CA ASN A 461 19.59 1.79 -6.71
C ASN A 461 20.00 1.80 -8.20
N ASP A 462 20.84 0.85 -8.62
CA ASP A 462 21.28 0.73 -10.02
C ASP A 462 20.15 0.17 -10.90
N PRO A 463 19.73 0.86 -11.98
CA PRO A 463 18.62 0.41 -12.82
C PRO A 463 18.85 -0.93 -13.52
N ALA A 464 20.11 -1.34 -13.75
CA ALA A 464 20.43 -2.61 -14.37
C ALA A 464 20.29 -3.82 -13.42
N HIS A 465 20.09 -3.59 -12.11
CA HIS A 465 20.15 -4.63 -11.10
C HIS A 465 19.01 -4.54 -10.08
N GLY A 466 18.16 -5.56 -10.03
CA GLY A 466 17.19 -5.69 -8.94
C GLY A 466 16.07 -4.65 -9.01
N THR A 467 15.82 -3.99 -7.88
CA THR A 467 14.73 -3.01 -7.71
C THR A 467 15.26 -1.58 -7.69
N THR A 468 14.56 -0.64 -8.33
CA THR A 468 14.93 0.78 -8.40
C THR A 468 13.82 1.68 -7.86
N HIS A 469 14.19 2.74 -7.14
CA HIS A 469 13.32 3.86 -6.76
C HIS A 469 13.67 5.08 -7.64
N ILE A 470 12.66 5.65 -8.32
CA ILE A 470 12.83 6.80 -9.24
C ILE A 470 12.16 8.03 -8.62
N TRP A 471 12.94 8.75 -7.81
CA TRP A 471 12.46 9.89 -7.03
C TRP A 471 12.93 11.25 -7.54
N ASP A 472 13.92 11.27 -8.42
CA ASP A 472 14.42 12.47 -9.07
C ASP A 472 13.32 13.16 -9.91
N VAL A 473 12.46 12.40 -10.58
CA VAL A 473 11.30 12.92 -11.32
C VAL A 473 10.40 13.83 -10.47
N TRP A 474 10.08 13.45 -9.24
CA TRP A 474 9.30 14.31 -8.34
C TRP A 474 10.17 15.39 -7.70
N ASN A 475 11.35 15.02 -7.23
CA ASN A 475 12.14 15.89 -6.37
C ASN A 475 12.85 17.01 -7.12
N THR A 476 13.35 16.75 -8.31
CA THR A 476 14.26 17.65 -9.04
C THR A 476 13.88 17.88 -10.49
N ASP A 477 13.35 16.88 -11.17
CA ASP A 477 13.22 16.87 -12.62
C ASP A 477 11.76 16.96 -13.09
N ASP A 478 11.57 16.70 -14.38
CA ASP A 478 10.31 16.64 -15.10
C ASP A 478 9.81 15.19 -15.26
N TYR A 479 8.50 14.96 -15.41
CA TYR A 479 7.97 13.59 -15.54
C TYR A 479 8.36 12.90 -16.83
N THR A 480 8.72 13.64 -17.89
CA THR A 480 9.17 13.02 -19.14
C THR A 480 10.47 12.23 -18.97
N LYS A 481 11.26 12.55 -17.92
CA LYS A 481 12.48 11.83 -17.55
C LYS A 481 12.25 10.37 -17.21
N TYR A 482 11.03 9.93 -16.86
CA TYR A 482 10.73 8.50 -16.74
C TYR A 482 11.14 7.70 -18.00
N ARG A 483 11.10 8.30 -19.20
CA ARG A 483 11.51 7.66 -20.46
C ARG A 483 13.01 7.37 -20.56
N GLU A 484 13.83 8.03 -19.74
CA GLU A 484 15.27 7.79 -19.68
C GLU A 484 15.61 6.53 -18.87
N TYR A 485 14.65 6.02 -18.10
CA TYR A 485 14.78 4.83 -17.28
C TYR A 485 14.27 3.58 -18.01
N VAL A 486 15.08 2.53 -18.07
CA VAL A 486 14.63 1.17 -18.43
C VAL A 486 15.17 0.21 -17.37
N PRO A 487 14.64 0.25 -16.13
CA PRO A 487 15.16 -0.54 -15.04
C PRO A 487 14.62 -1.98 -15.10
N ARG A 488 15.23 -2.87 -14.32
CA ARG A 488 14.75 -4.26 -14.21
C ARG A 488 13.41 -4.36 -13.47
N PHE A 489 13.20 -3.48 -12.49
CA PHE A 489 11.95 -3.38 -11.74
C PHE A 489 11.88 -2.02 -11.03
N VAL A 490 10.75 -1.31 -11.15
CA VAL A 490 10.52 -0.05 -10.41
C VAL A 490 9.75 -0.35 -9.13
N ALA A 491 10.38 -0.22 -7.97
CA ALA A 491 9.77 -0.51 -6.68
C ALA A 491 9.16 0.72 -5.99
N GLU A 492 9.56 1.93 -6.39
CA GLU A 492 8.86 3.18 -6.04
C GLU A 492 9.08 4.26 -7.10
N PHE A 493 8.02 5.03 -7.35
CA PHE A 493 8.01 6.29 -8.09
C PHE A 493 6.63 6.93 -7.89
N GLY A 494 6.55 8.26 -7.90
CA GLY A 494 5.31 8.96 -7.61
C GLY A 494 5.28 10.40 -8.11
N TYR A 495 4.08 10.98 -8.19
CA TYR A 495 3.85 12.42 -8.32
C TYR A 495 2.72 12.86 -7.38
N GLN A 496 2.80 14.01 -6.71
CA GLN A 496 1.72 14.46 -5.81
C GLN A 496 0.58 15.16 -6.54
N ALA A 497 -0.60 15.13 -5.92
CA ALA A 497 -1.72 16.02 -6.19
C ALA A 497 -2.63 16.19 -4.95
N PRO A 498 -3.39 17.30 -4.87
CA PRO A 498 -4.37 17.50 -3.82
C PRO A 498 -5.47 16.41 -3.84
N PRO A 499 -6.14 16.16 -2.71
CA PRO A 499 -7.23 15.19 -2.63
C PRO A 499 -8.49 15.70 -3.36
N ALA A 500 -9.56 14.91 -3.36
CA ALA A 500 -10.83 15.33 -3.96
C ALA A 500 -11.35 16.61 -3.30
N TYR A 501 -12.20 17.37 -4.03
CA TYR A 501 -12.67 18.66 -3.54
C TYR A 501 -13.53 18.52 -2.28
N ALA A 502 -14.37 17.49 -2.22
CA ALA A 502 -15.16 17.18 -1.02
C ALA A 502 -14.29 16.89 0.21
N THR A 503 -13.15 16.21 0.02
CA THR A 503 -12.17 15.93 1.10
C THR A 503 -11.54 17.23 1.60
N LEU A 504 -11.14 18.13 0.69
CA LEU A 504 -10.60 19.44 1.06
C LEU A 504 -11.62 20.28 1.83
N ARG A 505 -12.87 20.37 1.35
CA ARG A 505 -13.92 21.18 2.03
C ARG A 505 -14.36 20.59 3.37
N ARG A 506 -14.19 19.29 3.58
CA ARG A 506 -14.42 18.66 4.89
C ARG A 506 -13.30 18.99 5.87
N ALA A 507 -12.04 18.97 5.42
CA ALA A 507 -10.87 19.14 6.27
C ALA A 507 -10.50 20.59 6.54
N LEU A 508 -10.80 21.51 5.62
CA LEU A 508 -10.30 22.89 5.64
C LEU A 508 -11.44 23.90 5.81
N SER A 509 -11.29 24.82 6.76
CA SER A 509 -12.15 25.98 6.96
C SER A 509 -11.69 27.25 6.22
N ASP A 510 -10.58 27.15 5.48
CA ASP A 510 -10.00 28.23 4.68
C ASP A 510 -11.04 28.92 3.77
N GLU A 511 -11.12 30.26 3.85
CA GLU A 511 -11.99 31.08 3.00
C GLU A 511 -11.34 32.44 2.68
N PRO A 512 -11.07 32.76 1.40
CA PRO A 512 -11.22 31.87 0.24
C PRO A 512 -10.25 30.70 0.31
N LEU A 513 -10.70 29.52 -0.13
CA LEU A 513 -9.82 28.36 -0.31
C LEU A 513 -8.82 28.67 -1.44
N ALA A 514 -7.53 28.49 -1.16
CA ALA A 514 -6.44 28.73 -2.11
C ALA A 514 -5.37 27.64 -2.00
N HIS A 515 -4.49 27.54 -2.99
CA HIS A 515 -3.42 26.55 -2.96
C HIS A 515 -2.40 26.80 -1.84
N ASP A 516 -2.29 28.05 -1.38
CA ASP A 516 -1.39 28.55 -0.35
C ASP A 516 -2.11 29.02 0.91
N SER A 517 -3.41 28.72 1.05
CA SER A 517 -4.15 29.04 2.28
C SER A 517 -3.61 28.23 3.48
N PRO A 518 -3.74 28.73 4.72
CA PRO A 518 -3.05 28.16 5.88
C PRO A 518 -3.33 26.67 6.12
N GLY A 519 -4.60 26.25 6.02
CA GLY A 519 -4.97 24.84 6.15
C GLY A 519 -4.43 23.99 5.00
N MET A 520 -4.50 24.49 3.76
CA MET A 520 -3.93 23.81 2.59
C MET A 520 -2.42 23.59 2.72
N ALA A 521 -1.68 24.63 3.10
CA ALA A 521 -0.23 24.57 3.32
C ALA A 521 0.14 23.63 4.49
N HIS A 522 -0.69 23.53 5.52
CA HIS A 522 -0.48 22.60 6.62
C HIS A 522 -0.60 21.12 6.18
N HIS A 523 -1.49 20.85 5.23
CA HIS A 523 -1.74 19.54 4.64
C HIS A 523 -0.86 19.25 3.41
N GLN A 524 0.23 20.00 3.24
CA GLN A 524 1.36 19.66 2.39
C GLN A 524 2.55 19.30 3.30
N LYS A 525 2.91 18.01 3.35
CA LYS A 525 3.97 17.51 4.25
C LYS A 525 5.30 17.26 3.53
N ALA A 526 5.32 17.22 2.21
CA ALA A 526 6.55 17.03 1.47
C ALA A 526 7.39 18.31 1.45
N ALA A 527 8.68 18.16 1.74
CA ALA A 527 9.62 19.27 1.70
C ALA A 527 9.61 19.93 0.31
N GLY A 528 9.25 21.22 0.27
CA GLY A 528 9.11 22.00 -0.96
C GLY A 528 8.01 21.51 -1.90
N GLY A 529 7.00 20.79 -1.41
CA GLY A 529 5.95 20.16 -2.21
C GLY A 529 5.22 21.12 -3.16
N ASP A 530 4.82 22.30 -2.69
CA ASP A 530 4.09 23.28 -3.52
C ASP A 530 4.93 23.81 -4.68
N ALA A 531 6.23 24.04 -4.45
CA ALA A 531 7.15 24.44 -5.51
C ALA A 531 7.36 23.32 -6.54
N LYS A 532 7.34 22.05 -6.11
CA LYS A 532 7.42 20.88 -6.99
C LYS A 532 6.15 20.70 -7.83
N LEU A 533 4.97 20.89 -7.23
CA LEU A 533 3.70 20.93 -7.96
C LEU A 533 3.71 22.02 -9.03
N GLN A 534 4.11 23.23 -8.65
CA GLN A 534 4.18 24.35 -9.58
C GLN A 534 5.15 24.08 -10.74
N ARG A 535 6.34 23.52 -10.47
CA ARG A 535 7.31 23.13 -11.52
C ARG A 535 6.69 22.16 -12.53
N GLY A 536 5.93 21.17 -12.07
CA GLY A 536 5.25 20.22 -12.94
C GLY A 536 4.21 20.87 -13.85
N LEU A 537 3.39 21.78 -13.29
CA LEU A 537 2.43 22.55 -14.09
C LEU A 537 3.15 23.44 -15.11
N ASP A 538 4.19 24.13 -14.67
CA ASP A 538 5.00 25.06 -15.46
C ASP A 538 5.76 24.39 -16.59
N ALA A 539 5.86 23.06 -16.64
CA ALA A 539 6.46 22.34 -17.77
C ALA A 539 5.41 21.99 -18.85
N HIS A 540 4.19 21.60 -18.44
CA HIS A 540 3.28 20.88 -19.34
C HIS A 540 1.96 21.59 -19.61
N LEU A 541 1.40 22.30 -18.63
CA LEU A 541 0.00 22.72 -18.64
C LEU A 541 -0.13 24.25 -18.73
N PRO A 542 -1.31 24.78 -19.12
CA PRO A 542 -1.62 26.20 -18.99
C PRO A 542 -1.52 26.68 -17.54
N ALA A 543 -1.22 27.95 -17.33
CA ALA A 543 -1.21 28.54 -15.99
C ALA A 543 -2.65 28.56 -15.42
N PRO A 544 -2.88 28.11 -14.18
CA PRO A 544 -4.21 28.16 -13.57
C PRO A 544 -4.64 29.62 -13.30
N ALA A 545 -5.88 29.98 -13.62
CA ALA A 545 -6.40 31.33 -13.36
C ALA A 545 -6.98 31.47 -11.94
N ASP A 546 -7.46 30.38 -11.36
CA ASP A 546 -7.99 30.31 -10.00
C ASP A 546 -7.72 28.94 -9.35
N PHE A 547 -8.25 28.75 -8.13
CA PHE A 547 -8.11 27.50 -7.38
C PHE A 547 -8.72 26.28 -8.09
N ASP A 548 -9.83 26.45 -8.80
CA ASP A 548 -10.49 25.34 -9.48
C ASP A 548 -9.67 24.85 -10.68
N ASP A 549 -8.97 25.75 -11.36
CA ASP A 549 -7.99 25.39 -12.38
C ASP A 549 -6.78 24.70 -11.76
N TRP A 550 -6.24 25.25 -10.68
CA TRP A 550 -5.09 24.65 -9.99
C TRP A 550 -5.40 23.23 -9.50
N HIS A 551 -6.57 23.02 -8.89
CA HIS A 551 -7.02 21.71 -8.39
C HIS A 551 -7.15 20.67 -9.50
N TYR A 552 -7.79 21.04 -10.61
CA TYR A 552 -7.91 20.15 -11.78
C TYR A 552 -6.54 19.83 -12.40
N LEU A 553 -5.73 20.86 -12.66
CA LEU A 553 -4.48 20.72 -13.38
C LEU A 553 -3.42 19.95 -12.59
N THR A 554 -3.35 20.13 -11.27
CA THR A 554 -2.40 19.36 -10.45
C THR A 554 -2.76 17.87 -10.43
N GLN A 555 -4.05 17.52 -10.29
CA GLN A 555 -4.51 16.13 -10.38
C GLN A 555 -4.30 15.53 -11.79
N LEU A 556 -4.50 16.32 -12.84
CA LEU A 556 -4.22 15.91 -14.21
C LEU A 556 -2.72 15.66 -14.43
N ASN A 557 -1.86 16.54 -13.89
CA ASN A 557 -0.41 16.41 -14.00
C ASN A 557 0.08 15.14 -13.31
N GLN A 558 -0.42 14.85 -12.10
CA GLN A 558 -0.16 13.59 -11.41
C GLN A 558 -0.56 12.38 -12.25
N ALA A 559 -1.80 12.37 -12.75
CA ALA A 559 -2.33 11.26 -13.54
C ALA A 559 -1.45 10.97 -14.78
N ARG A 560 -1.05 12.03 -15.50
CA ARG A 560 -0.21 11.92 -16.70
C ARG A 560 1.22 11.51 -16.40
N ALA A 561 1.82 12.05 -15.33
CA ALA A 561 3.18 11.69 -14.92
C ALA A 561 3.28 10.17 -14.68
N ILE A 562 2.34 9.63 -13.90
CA ILE A 562 2.33 8.19 -13.58
C ILE A 562 1.93 7.35 -14.79
N GLN A 563 0.92 7.76 -15.56
CA GLN A 563 0.55 7.06 -16.78
C GLN A 563 1.73 6.95 -17.75
N LEU A 564 2.46 8.04 -17.97
CA LEU A 564 3.66 8.05 -18.83
C LEU A 564 4.71 7.06 -18.32
N GLY A 565 5.02 7.09 -17.02
CA GLY A 565 5.98 6.16 -16.42
C GLY A 565 5.56 4.70 -16.57
N VAL A 566 4.34 4.37 -16.11
CA VAL A 566 3.80 3.00 -16.17
C VAL A 566 3.78 2.47 -17.60
N GLU A 567 3.23 3.22 -18.55
CA GLU A 567 3.14 2.76 -19.93
C GLU A 567 4.52 2.59 -20.56
N HIS A 568 5.47 3.49 -20.28
CA HIS A 568 6.85 3.36 -20.73
C HIS A 568 7.48 2.07 -20.19
N PHE A 569 7.41 1.83 -18.87
CA PHE A 569 7.99 0.63 -18.27
C PHE A 569 7.33 -0.66 -18.78
N ARG A 570 6.01 -0.69 -18.94
CA ARG A 570 5.29 -1.81 -19.55
C ARG A 570 5.63 -2.02 -21.02
N SER A 571 5.92 -0.95 -21.75
CA SER A 571 6.37 -1.05 -23.15
C SER A 571 7.76 -1.67 -23.31
N HIS A 572 8.49 -1.80 -22.20
CA HIS A 572 9.77 -2.49 -22.08
C HIS A 572 9.63 -3.80 -21.28
N ARG A 573 8.48 -4.49 -21.38
CA ARG A 573 8.19 -5.76 -20.69
C ARG A 573 9.39 -6.73 -20.71
N ASP A 574 10.05 -6.89 -21.86
CA ASP A 574 11.16 -7.86 -22.00
C ASP A 574 12.38 -7.55 -21.09
N VAL A 575 12.48 -6.33 -20.56
CA VAL A 575 13.55 -5.89 -19.64
C VAL A 575 13.03 -5.59 -18.23
N CYS A 576 11.90 -4.87 -18.14
CA CYS A 576 11.27 -4.44 -16.91
C CYS A 576 10.15 -5.42 -16.50
N ALA A 577 10.28 -6.01 -15.31
CA ALA A 577 9.36 -7.03 -14.82
C ALA A 577 8.21 -6.47 -13.97
N GLY A 578 8.20 -5.18 -13.65
CA GLY A 578 7.15 -4.61 -12.84
C GLY A 578 7.36 -3.18 -12.39
N THR A 579 6.27 -2.61 -11.89
CA THR A 579 6.20 -1.24 -11.36
C THR A 579 5.37 -1.24 -10.09
N ILE A 580 5.82 -0.53 -9.06
CA ILE A 580 5.06 -0.26 -7.83
C ILE A 580 4.97 1.25 -7.65
N VAL A 581 3.77 1.79 -7.82
CA VAL A 581 3.50 3.24 -7.71
C VAL A 581 3.44 3.64 -6.25
N TRP A 582 4.13 4.72 -5.89
CA TRP A 582 3.91 5.46 -4.65
C TRP A 582 2.83 6.51 -4.92
N GLN A 583 1.61 6.40 -4.37
CA GLN A 583 1.10 5.34 -3.48
C GLN A 583 -0.40 5.06 -3.74
N LEU A 584 -0.98 4.03 -3.11
CA LEU A 584 -2.42 3.75 -3.26
C LEU A 584 -3.28 4.73 -2.47
N ASN A 585 -3.08 4.78 -1.16
CA ASN A 585 -4.02 5.34 -0.18
C ASN A 585 -3.37 6.45 0.68
N ASP A 586 -4.17 7.15 1.47
CA ASP A 586 -3.74 8.11 2.49
C ASP A 586 -4.29 7.74 3.88
N CYS A 587 -3.57 8.14 4.93
CA CYS A 587 -4.00 7.97 6.32
C CYS A 587 -4.85 9.12 6.87
N TRP A 588 -4.96 10.24 6.14
CA TRP A 588 -5.65 11.47 6.52
C TRP A 588 -5.84 12.39 5.29
N PRO A 589 -6.63 13.48 5.36
CA PRO A 589 -6.83 14.40 4.23
C PRO A 589 -5.54 15.15 3.90
N VAL A 590 -4.92 14.93 2.74
CA VAL A 590 -3.58 15.50 2.46
C VAL A 590 -3.30 15.65 0.97
N THR A 591 -2.43 16.59 0.62
CA THR A 591 -1.78 16.63 -0.69
C THR A 591 -0.63 15.61 -0.71
N SER A 592 -0.81 14.54 -1.46
CA SER A 592 0.12 13.40 -1.48
C SER A 592 0.14 12.71 -2.84
N TRP A 593 0.91 11.63 -2.93
CA TRP A 593 1.04 10.79 -4.11
C TRP A 593 -0.08 9.75 -4.29
N SER A 594 -1.09 9.75 -3.42
CA SER A 594 -2.11 8.71 -3.42
C SER A 594 -3.01 8.74 -4.66
N ALA A 595 -3.47 7.56 -5.09
CA ALA A 595 -4.54 7.42 -6.07
C ALA A 595 -5.95 7.49 -5.43
N VAL A 596 -6.04 7.15 -4.14
CA VAL A 596 -7.24 7.21 -3.30
C VAL A 596 -6.92 8.08 -2.08
N ASP A 597 -7.69 9.14 -1.87
CA ASP A 597 -7.43 10.09 -0.76
C ASP A 597 -7.85 9.55 0.62
N GLY A 598 -7.59 10.34 1.68
CA GLY A 598 -7.82 9.92 3.07
C GLY A 598 -9.29 9.65 3.43
N ASP A 599 -10.23 10.18 2.64
CA ASP A 599 -11.67 9.92 2.76
C ASP A 599 -12.12 8.74 1.93
N GLY A 600 -11.22 8.12 1.17
CA GLY A 600 -11.50 6.99 0.30
C GLY A 600 -11.93 7.35 -1.10
N ARG A 601 -11.71 8.59 -1.54
CA ARG A 601 -12.16 9.04 -2.86
C ARG A 601 -11.10 8.80 -3.92
N ARG A 602 -11.55 8.31 -5.08
CA ARG A 602 -10.69 8.11 -6.24
C ARG A 602 -10.26 9.48 -6.79
N LYS A 603 -8.95 9.71 -6.86
CA LYS A 603 -8.38 10.83 -7.63
C LYS A 603 -8.32 10.47 -9.12
N PRO A 604 -8.14 11.44 -10.03
CA PRO A 604 -7.88 11.17 -11.46
C PRO A 604 -6.78 10.13 -11.72
N LEU A 605 -5.72 10.11 -10.88
CA LEU A 605 -4.67 9.09 -10.92
C LEU A 605 -5.22 7.65 -10.89
N TRP A 606 -6.27 7.36 -10.11
CA TRP A 606 -6.87 6.02 -10.06
C TRP A 606 -7.38 5.56 -11.43
N TYR A 607 -7.99 6.47 -12.20
CA TYR A 607 -8.49 6.16 -13.55
C TYR A 607 -7.33 6.01 -14.54
N ALA A 608 -6.26 6.79 -14.38
CA ALA A 608 -5.04 6.67 -15.16
C ALA A 608 -4.35 5.31 -14.92
N LEU A 609 -4.29 4.86 -13.66
CA LEU A 609 -3.80 3.52 -13.31
C LEU A 609 -4.68 2.43 -13.90
N ARG A 610 -6.01 2.55 -13.82
CA ARG A 610 -6.93 1.58 -14.43
C ARG A 610 -6.63 1.37 -15.92
N HIS A 611 -6.37 2.46 -16.64
CA HIS A 611 -5.95 2.42 -18.05
C HIS A 611 -4.55 1.80 -18.20
N ALA A 612 -3.54 2.38 -17.55
CA ALA A 612 -2.14 2.02 -17.71
C ALA A 612 -1.82 0.60 -17.22
N TYR A 613 -2.63 0.04 -16.32
CA TYR A 613 -2.57 -1.34 -15.83
C TYR A 613 -3.56 -2.29 -16.49
N ALA A 614 -4.27 -1.90 -17.56
CA ALA A 614 -5.15 -2.80 -18.29
C ALA A 614 -4.42 -4.10 -18.72
N ASP A 615 -5.10 -5.24 -18.64
CA ASP A 615 -4.55 -6.56 -18.99
C ASP A 615 -4.01 -6.59 -20.44
N ARG A 616 -4.66 -5.84 -21.34
CA ARG A 616 -4.16 -5.52 -22.67
C ARG A 616 -4.01 -4.02 -22.81
N LEU A 617 -2.81 -3.56 -23.15
CA LEU A 617 -2.48 -2.14 -23.29
C LEU A 617 -1.99 -1.87 -24.71
N LEU A 618 -2.54 -0.83 -25.33
CA LEU A 618 -1.91 -0.16 -26.47
C LEU A 618 -1.29 1.13 -25.97
N THR A 619 -0.05 1.38 -26.36
CA THR A 619 0.62 2.66 -26.11
C THR A 619 1.49 3.06 -27.29
N VAL A 620 1.67 4.37 -27.49
CA VAL A 620 2.58 4.91 -28.51
C VAL A 620 3.82 5.42 -27.80
N GLN A 621 4.98 4.93 -28.21
CA GLN A 621 6.23 5.19 -27.51
C GLN A 621 7.31 5.67 -28.47
N PRO A 622 8.17 6.61 -28.05
CA PRO A 622 9.37 6.92 -28.80
C PRO A 622 10.34 5.74 -28.77
N ARG A 623 10.96 5.45 -29.92
CA ARG A 623 12.01 4.44 -30.11
C ARG A 623 13.08 5.00 -31.04
N ASP A 624 14.20 4.29 -31.14
CA ASP A 624 15.22 4.59 -32.15
C ASP A 624 14.59 4.56 -33.55
N GLY A 625 14.60 5.72 -34.23
CA GLY A 625 14.06 5.88 -35.58
C GLY A 625 12.64 6.45 -35.70
N GLY A 626 11.92 6.68 -34.59
CA GLY A 626 10.61 7.35 -34.61
C GLY A 626 9.64 6.87 -33.53
N LEU A 627 8.34 6.99 -33.81
CA LEU A 627 7.30 6.46 -32.93
C LEU A 627 7.05 4.98 -33.23
N ALA A 628 6.73 4.21 -32.20
CA ALA A 628 6.26 2.83 -32.31
C ALA A 628 4.92 2.66 -31.60
N LEU A 629 4.05 1.84 -32.17
CA LEU A 629 2.91 1.29 -31.46
C LEU A 629 3.39 0.05 -30.70
N VAL A 630 3.16 0.03 -29.39
CA VAL A 630 3.48 -1.10 -28.52
C VAL A 630 2.19 -1.71 -28.00
N ALA A 631 2.05 -3.02 -28.17
CA ALA A 631 0.94 -3.80 -27.69
C ALA A 631 1.43 -4.76 -26.60
N VAL A 632 0.92 -4.61 -25.37
CA VAL A 632 1.31 -5.41 -24.20
C VAL A 632 0.16 -6.32 -23.81
N ASN A 633 0.42 -7.60 -23.58
CA ASN A 633 -0.56 -8.62 -23.24
C ASN A 633 -0.16 -9.37 -21.96
N GLU A 634 -0.85 -9.09 -20.86
CA GLU A 634 -0.65 -9.77 -19.57
C GLU A 634 -1.67 -10.89 -19.33
N THR A 635 -2.34 -11.35 -20.39
CA THR A 635 -3.29 -12.47 -20.30
C THR A 635 -2.66 -13.78 -20.75
N ALA A 636 -3.26 -14.91 -20.33
CA ALA A 636 -2.85 -16.26 -20.73
C ALA A 636 -3.14 -16.58 -22.20
N GLU A 637 -3.99 -15.79 -22.85
CA GLU A 637 -4.41 -15.99 -24.25
C GLU A 637 -3.60 -15.09 -25.17
N ALA A 638 -3.16 -15.62 -26.31
CA ALA A 638 -2.60 -14.80 -27.37
C ALA A 638 -3.63 -13.75 -27.83
N TRP A 639 -3.15 -12.55 -28.12
CA TRP A 639 -3.96 -11.44 -28.57
C TRP A 639 -3.69 -11.13 -30.04
N THR A 640 -4.64 -11.51 -30.89
CA THR A 640 -4.65 -11.16 -32.30
C THR A 640 -5.72 -10.11 -32.59
N ALA A 641 -5.34 -8.99 -33.19
CA ALA A 641 -6.26 -7.92 -33.58
C ALA A 641 -5.65 -7.06 -34.69
N THR A 642 -6.47 -6.35 -35.48
CA THR A 642 -5.96 -5.32 -36.40
C THR A 642 -6.09 -3.96 -35.74
N ALA A 643 -4.98 -3.27 -35.56
CA ALA A 643 -4.94 -1.90 -35.04
C ALA A 643 -5.00 -0.88 -36.20
N ALA A 644 -5.99 0.01 -36.18
CA ALA A 644 -6.02 1.17 -37.05
C ALA A 644 -5.25 2.32 -36.40
N VAL A 645 -4.24 2.86 -37.10
CA VAL A 645 -3.47 4.00 -36.62
C VAL A 645 -3.68 5.16 -37.58
N THR A 646 -4.17 6.29 -37.06
CA THR A 646 -4.51 7.45 -37.87
C THR A 646 -3.93 8.71 -37.22
N ARG A 647 -3.23 9.52 -38.03
CA ARG A 647 -2.83 10.90 -37.68
C ARG A 647 -3.96 11.83 -38.10
N PHE A 648 -4.49 12.58 -37.16
CA PHE A 648 -5.59 13.52 -37.34
C PHE A 648 -5.13 14.95 -37.10
N THR A 649 -5.80 15.92 -37.72
CA THR A 649 -5.84 17.29 -37.20
C THR A 649 -6.68 17.35 -35.92
N LEU A 650 -6.53 18.42 -35.13
CA LEU A 650 -7.43 18.70 -33.99
C LEU A 650 -8.90 18.91 -34.39
N THR A 651 -9.18 19.18 -35.67
CA THR A 651 -10.54 19.27 -36.24
C THR A 651 -11.12 17.91 -36.66
N GLY A 652 -10.37 16.82 -36.49
CA GLY A 652 -10.80 15.46 -36.82
C GLY A 652 -10.58 15.06 -38.29
N GLU A 653 -9.83 15.84 -39.07
CA GLU A 653 -9.50 15.48 -40.45
C GLU A 653 -8.32 14.49 -40.46
N PRO A 654 -8.44 13.30 -41.08
CA PRO A 654 -7.31 12.38 -41.19
C PRO A 654 -6.27 12.92 -42.17
N ARG A 655 -4.99 12.87 -41.76
CA ARG A 655 -3.82 13.25 -42.57
C ARG A 655 -3.06 12.04 -43.10
N ALA A 656 -2.89 11.00 -42.27
CA ALA A 656 -2.29 9.73 -42.64
C ALA A 656 -2.99 8.59 -41.89
N LYS A 657 -3.05 7.40 -42.50
CA LYS A 657 -3.69 6.22 -41.90
C LYS A 657 -2.98 4.96 -42.33
N THR A 658 -2.81 4.03 -41.40
CA THR A 658 -2.40 2.66 -41.68
C THR A 658 -3.24 1.66 -40.86
N SER A 659 -3.05 0.39 -41.15
CA SER A 659 -3.53 -0.71 -40.32
C SER A 659 -2.38 -1.68 -40.09
N VAL A 660 -2.24 -2.14 -38.85
CA VAL A 660 -1.18 -3.05 -38.45
C VAL A 660 -1.81 -4.24 -37.74
N ASP A 661 -1.44 -5.44 -38.15
CA ASP A 661 -1.88 -6.64 -37.48
C ASP A 661 -1.03 -6.87 -36.22
N LEU A 662 -1.71 -7.03 -35.11
CA LEU A 662 -1.15 -7.40 -33.82
C LEU A 662 -1.24 -8.92 -33.68
N ASP A 663 -0.13 -9.54 -33.31
CA ASP A 663 -0.07 -10.94 -32.87
C ASP A 663 0.82 -10.97 -31.62
N VAL A 664 0.20 -10.76 -30.45
CA VAL A 664 0.91 -10.61 -29.18
C VAL A 664 0.76 -11.91 -28.38
N PRO A 665 1.85 -12.66 -28.14
CA PRO A 665 1.79 -13.86 -27.31
C PRO A 665 1.29 -13.58 -25.89
N ALA A 666 0.94 -14.64 -25.18
CA ALA A 666 0.61 -14.54 -23.75
C ALA A 666 1.81 -13.98 -22.96
N TYR A 667 1.53 -13.10 -21.99
CA TYR A 667 2.51 -12.50 -21.07
C TYR A 667 3.72 -11.81 -21.73
N SER A 668 3.49 -11.18 -22.89
CA SER A 668 4.53 -10.62 -23.76
C SER A 668 4.11 -9.24 -24.30
N SER A 669 5.02 -8.62 -25.07
CA SER A 669 4.76 -7.36 -25.78
C SER A 669 5.27 -7.44 -27.21
N VAL A 670 4.66 -6.67 -28.11
CA VAL A 670 5.12 -6.51 -29.50
C VAL A 670 5.28 -5.02 -29.79
N VAL A 671 6.39 -4.67 -30.42
CA VAL A 671 6.75 -3.29 -30.81
C VAL A 671 6.70 -3.17 -32.33
N LEU A 672 5.90 -2.23 -32.83
CA LEU A 672 5.66 -2.02 -34.26
C LEU A 672 6.04 -0.58 -34.62
N ALA A 673 7.13 -0.42 -35.36
CA ALA A 673 7.56 0.89 -35.83
C ALA A 673 6.47 1.52 -36.72
N LEU A 674 6.11 2.77 -36.42
CA LEU A 674 5.13 3.49 -37.21
C LEU A 674 5.78 4.10 -38.45
N PRO A 675 5.11 4.04 -39.61
CA PRO A 675 5.55 4.74 -40.82
C PRO A 675 5.83 6.23 -40.58
N THR A 676 6.83 6.77 -41.27
CA THR A 676 7.29 8.17 -41.10
C THR A 676 6.17 9.19 -41.33
N ASP A 677 5.24 8.94 -42.24
CA ASP A 677 4.08 9.79 -42.54
C ASP A 677 3.03 9.81 -41.41
N LEU A 678 3.02 8.80 -40.54
CA LEU A 678 2.26 8.81 -39.28
C LEU A 678 3.06 9.42 -38.14
N ALA A 679 4.36 9.10 -38.05
CA ALA A 679 5.22 9.50 -36.93
C ALA A 679 5.69 10.97 -37.00
N ARG A 680 5.60 11.62 -38.17
CA ARG A 680 5.96 13.04 -38.35
C ARG A 680 4.72 13.86 -38.74
N PRO A 681 4.29 14.81 -37.90
CA PRO A 681 3.19 15.70 -38.23
C PRO A 681 3.59 16.74 -39.27
N ASP A 682 2.62 17.29 -39.99
CA ASP A 682 2.86 18.47 -40.85
C ASP A 682 2.99 19.73 -39.98
N ASP A 683 2.18 19.81 -38.92
CA ASP A 683 2.26 20.81 -37.85
C ASP A 683 2.00 20.14 -36.48
N ALA A 684 3.05 20.01 -35.67
CA ALA A 684 2.98 19.35 -34.36
C ALA A 684 1.98 19.99 -33.39
N ARG A 685 1.67 21.28 -33.57
CA ARG A 685 0.74 22.03 -32.71
C ARG A 685 -0.73 21.80 -33.08
N ARG A 686 -1.02 21.10 -34.18
CA ARG A 686 -2.38 20.96 -34.74
C ARG A 686 -2.79 19.54 -35.02
N GLU A 687 -2.00 18.58 -34.56
CA GLU A 687 -2.18 17.20 -34.93
C GLU A 687 -1.97 16.27 -33.74
N LEU A 688 -2.61 15.12 -33.82
CA LEU A 688 -2.45 14.02 -32.89
C LEU A 688 -2.51 12.69 -33.64
N LEU A 689 -2.05 11.63 -33.00
CA LEU A 689 -2.14 10.28 -33.49
C LEU A 689 -3.04 9.45 -32.57
N VAL A 690 -3.88 8.63 -33.19
CA VAL A 690 -4.83 7.74 -32.51
C VAL A 690 -4.60 6.32 -33.02
N ALA A 691 -4.44 5.38 -32.11
CA ALA A 691 -4.35 3.95 -32.42
C ALA A 691 -5.48 3.17 -31.69
N GLU A 692 -6.24 2.37 -32.45
CA GLU A 692 -7.40 1.63 -31.94
C GLU A 692 -7.37 0.18 -32.43
N ALA A 693 -7.61 -0.79 -31.55
CA ALA A 693 -7.71 -2.21 -31.89
C ALA A 693 -9.12 -2.77 -31.66
N GLY A 694 -10.13 -2.19 -32.32
CA GLY A 694 -11.48 -2.79 -32.40
C GLY A 694 -12.17 -3.12 -31.07
N GLY A 695 -11.85 -2.37 -30.00
CA GLY A 695 -12.40 -2.57 -28.65
C GLY A 695 -11.71 -3.65 -27.81
N THR A 696 -10.66 -4.31 -28.30
CA THR A 696 -9.92 -5.33 -27.53
C THR A 696 -8.94 -4.73 -26.51
N ALA A 697 -8.68 -3.42 -26.61
CA ALA A 697 -7.90 -2.61 -25.69
C ALA A 697 -8.42 -1.16 -25.78
N GLU A 698 -8.14 -0.35 -24.76
CA GLU A 698 -8.37 1.09 -24.84
C GLU A 698 -7.44 1.72 -25.90
N ARG A 699 -7.89 2.82 -26.51
CA ARG A 699 -7.14 3.49 -27.57
C ARG A 699 -5.88 4.16 -27.01
N ALA A 700 -4.82 4.17 -27.80
CA ALA A 700 -3.62 4.96 -27.51
C ALA A 700 -3.68 6.31 -28.22
N LEU A 701 -3.23 7.35 -27.54
CA LEU A 701 -3.16 8.71 -28.04
C LEU A 701 -1.71 9.20 -27.99
N TRP A 702 -1.29 9.94 -29.02
CA TRP A 702 -0.02 10.64 -29.02
C TRP A 702 -0.22 12.07 -29.51
N PHE A 703 0.22 13.03 -28.71
CA PHE A 703 0.25 14.44 -29.07
C PHE A 703 1.68 14.82 -29.43
N PHE A 704 1.86 15.56 -30.52
CA PHE A 704 3.18 15.88 -31.04
C PHE A 704 3.82 17.13 -30.42
N ALA A 705 3.08 17.85 -29.57
CA ALA A 705 3.55 19.00 -28.83
C ALA A 705 2.93 19.01 -27.41
N GLU A 706 3.59 19.71 -26.50
CA GLU A 706 3.10 19.92 -25.13
C GLU A 706 1.83 20.78 -25.14
N ASP A 707 0.97 20.61 -24.13
CA ASP A 707 -0.38 21.20 -24.13
C ASP A 707 -0.40 22.73 -24.29
N ARG A 708 0.59 23.40 -23.72
CA ARG A 708 0.79 24.84 -23.83
C ARG A 708 1.19 25.33 -25.23
N GLU A 709 1.70 24.44 -26.07
CA GLU A 709 2.15 24.75 -27.43
C GLU A 709 1.09 24.40 -28.46
N VAL A 710 0.21 23.45 -28.13
CA VAL A 710 -0.87 23.02 -29.02
C VAL A 710 -1.88 24.15 -29.23
N ASP A 711 -2.30 24.34 -30.48
CA ASP A 711 -3.32 25.31 -30.89
C ASP A 711 -4.72 24.77 -30.61
N TRP A 712 -5.04 24.61 -29.33
CA TRP A 712 -6.33 24.07 -28.91
C TRP A 712 -7.49 24.92 -29.45
N PRO A 713 -8.47 24.33 -30.14
CA PRO A 713 -9.73 25.02 -30.39
C PRO A 713 -10.46 25.21 -29.05
N ALA A 714 -11.19 26.34 -28.95
CA ALA A 714 -12.02 26.62 -27.79
C ALA A 714 -12.98 25.44 -27.53
N ALA A 715 -12.99 24.93 -26.31
CA ALA A 715 -13.75 23.74 -25.97
C ALA A 715 -15.26 23.97 -26.19
N ALA A 716 -15.86 23.10 -27.01
CA ALA A 716 -17.29 23.13 -27.30
C ALA A 716 -17.86 21.71 -27.32
N TRP A 717 -19.00 21.53 -26.65
CA TRP A 717 -19.68 20.25 -26.56
C TRP A 717 -21.19 20.40 -26.43
N ASP A 718 -21.90 19.33 -26.76
CA ASP A 718 -23.28 19.10 -26.37
C ASP A 718 -23.31 18.15 -25.18
N ALA A 719 -24.17 18.40 -24.20
CA ALA A 719 -24.34 17.51 -23.07
C ALA A 719 -25.81 17.27 -22.73
N THR A 720 -26.11 16.06 -22.27
CA THR A 720 -27.42 15.67 -21.75
C THR A 720 -27.25 14.97 -20.41
N VAL A 721 -28.17 15.26 -19.49
CA VAL A 721 -28.18 14.66 -18.15
C VAL A 721 -29.51 13.95 -17.93
N GLU A 722 -29.44 12.63 -17.74
CA GLU A 722 -30.60 11.77 -17.55
C GLU A 722 -30.54 11.10 -16.17
N PRO A 723 -31.64 11.07 -15.40
CA PRO A 723 -31.67 10.32 -14.16
C PRO A 723 -31.60 8.82 -14.44
N VAL A 724 -30.92 8.09 -13.56
CA VAL A 724 -30.86 6.62 -13.54
C VAL A 724 -31.03 6.13 -12.10
N ASP A 725 -31.18 4.82 -11.93
CA ASP A 725 -31.23 4.24 -10.59
C ASP A 725 -29.91 4.53 -9.85
N GLY A 726 -30.01 5.11 -8.66
CA GLY A 726 -28.87 5.52 -7.83
C GLY A 726 -28.02 6.69 -8.36
N GLY A 727 -28.49 7.49 -9.33
CA GLY A 727 -27.77 8.69 -9.77
C GLY A 727 -28.17 9.26 -11.14
N GLN A 728 -27.19 9.70 -11.92
CA GLN A 728 -27.39 10.38 -13.21
C GLN A 728 -26.39 9.92 -14.28
N ARG A 729 -26.82 9.84 -15.54
CA ARG A 729 -25.95 9.68 -16.70
C ARG A 729 -25.72 11.03 -17.36
N VAL A 730 -24.45 11.39 -17.53
CA VAL A 730 -24.03 12.59 -18.25
C VAL A 730 -23.41 12.16 -19.57
N ARG A 731 -24.13 12.35 -20.67
CA ARG A 731 -23.60 12.10 -22.01
C ARG A 731 -23.06 13.40 -22.58
N VAL A 732 -21.79 13.39 -22.97
CA VAL A 732 -21.10 14.52 -23.61
C VAL A 732 -20.72 14.13 -25.02
N THR A 733 -21.06 14.98 -25.98
CA THR A 733 -20.70 14.87 -27.40
C THR A 733 -19.81 16.06 -27.78
N ALA A 734 -18.60 15.75 -28.20
CA ALA A 734 -17.59 16.73 -28.57
C ALA A 734 -17.96 17.45 -29.87
N ARG A 735 -17.96 18.79 -29.89
CA ARG A 735 -18.04 19.60 -31.12
C ARG A 735 -16.65 19.98 -31.61
N THR A 736 -15.74 20.22 -30.68
CA THR A 736 -14.29 20.33 -30.90
C THR A 736 -13.59 19.16 -30.21
N VAL A 737 -12.28 18.97 -30.43
CA VAL A 737 -11.52 18.06 -29.56
C VAL A 737 -11.69 18.49 -28.10
N LEU A 738 -11.87 17.54 -27.19
CA LEU A 738 -11.90 17.75 -25.74
C LEU A 738 -10.80 16.90 -25.14
N ARG A 739 -9.74 17.51 -24.60
CA ARG A 739 -8.60 16.76 -24.06
C ARG A 739 -8.81 16.48 -22.57
N ASP A 740 -8.70 15.20 -22.20
CA ASP A 740 -8.81 14.68 -20.83
C ASP A 740 -10.05 15.16 -20.06
N LEU A 741 -11.20 15.07 -20.72
CA LEU A 741 -12.51 15.41 -20.17
C LEU A 741 -12.76 14.64 -18.87
N THR A 742 -12.98 15.38 -17.80
CA THR A 742 -13.12 14.86 -16.44
C THR A 742 -14.32 15.50 -15.75
N LEU A 743 -15.07 14.69 -15.02
CA LEU A 743 -16.26 15.10 -14.29
C LEU A 743 -16.01 14.96 -12.77
N PHE A 744 -16.19 16.05 -12.02
CA PHE A 744 -15.95 16.16 -10.57
C PHE A 744 -17.26 16.37 -9.81
N PRO A 745 -18.13 15.33 -9.73
CA PRO A 745 -19.46 15.49 -9.15
C PRO A 745 -19.42 15.71 -7.63
N ASP A 746 -18.31 15.40 -6.96
CA ASP A 746 -18.08 15.60 -5.53
C ASP A 746 -18.15 17.08 -5.12
N ARG A 747 -18.00 18.00 -6.09
CA ARG A 747 -18.21 19.44 -5.92
C ARG A 747 -19.68 19.82 -5.69
N LEU A 748 -20.61 18.96 -6.06
CA LEU A 748 -22.05 19.20 -5.88
C LEU A 748 -22.59 18.47 -4.65
N ASP A 749 -22.10 17.26 -4.38
CA ASP A 749 -22.46 16.48 -3.21
C ASP A 749 -21.30 15.56 -2.82
N ALA A 750 -20.96 15.52 -1.53
CA ALA A 750 -19.86 14.70 -1.05
C ALA A 750 -20.09 13.19 -1.26
N SER A 751 -21.31 12.68 -1.37
CA SER A 751 -21.55 11.26 -1.69
C SER A 751 -21.24 10.92 -3.16
N ALA A 752 -21.04 11.93 -4.02
CA ALA A 752 -21.03 11.70 -5.46
C ALA A 752 -19.72 11.09 -5.99
N GLU A 753 -19.87 10.06 -6.83
CA GLU A 753 -18.78 9.36 -7.52
C GLU A 753 -19.04 9.24 -9.01
N VAL A 754 -17.98 9.08 -9.81
CA VAL A 754 -18.06 8.86 -11.26
C VAL A 754 -17.33 7.58 -11.69
N ASP A 755 -17.83 6.92 -12.74
CA ASP A 755 -17.27 5.67 -13.28
C ASP A 755 -16.03 5.85 -14.19
N LYS A 756 -15.81 7.07 -14.69
CA LYS A 756 -14.78 7.39 -15.67
C LYS A 756 -14.26 8.83 -15.52
N ALA A 757 -12.99 9.04 -15.84
CA ALA A 757 -12.33 10.35 -15.92
C ALA A 757 -11.28 10.31 -17.05
N LEU A 758 -10.66 11.47 -17.34
CA LEU A 758 -9.53 11.58 -18.28
C LEU A 758 -9.85 11.11 -19.71
N VAL A 759 -11.04 11.44 -20.21
CA VAL A 759 -11.48 10.99 -21.53
C VAL A 759 -11.14 12.05 -22.57
N THR A 760 -10.19 11.78 -23.46
CA THR A 760 -10.04 12.61 -24.66
C THR A 760 -11.12 12.23 -25.68
N LEU A 761 -11.75 13.20 -26.35
CA LEU A 761 -12.75 13.01 -27.42
C LEU A 761 -12.38 13.84 -28.66
N LEU A 762 -12.49 13.24 -29.84
CA LEU A 762 -12.41 13.95 -31.12
C LEU A 762 -13.76 14.59 -31.50
N PRO A 763 -13.78 15.58 -32.42
CA PRO A 763 -15.04 16.16 -32.91
C PRO A 763 -16.02 15.09 -33.41
N GLY A 764 -17.25 15.15 -32.91
CA GLY A 764 -18.33 14.20 -33.22
C GLY A 764 -18.37 12.96 -32.31
N GLU A 765 -17.32 12.68 -31.54
CA GLU A 765 -17.31 11.57 -30.60
C GLU A 765 -18.16 11.87 -29.36
N SER A 766 -18.58 10.81 -28.67
CA SER A 766 -19.35 10.93 -27.43
C SER A 766 -18.85 9.98 -26.35
N THR A 767 -18.93 10.41 -25.10
CA THR A 767 -18.80 9.54 -23.93
C THR A 767 -20.02 9.68 -23.03
N THR A 768 -20.23 8.71 -22.15
CA THR A 768 -21.22 8.76 -21.08
C THR A 768 -20.52 8.48 -19.77
N PHE A 769 -20.71 9.38 -18.81
CA PHE A 769 -20.33 9.23 -17.42
C PHE A 769 -21.54 8.78 -16.62
N THR A 770 -21.36 7.77 -15.77
CA THR A 770 -22.35 7.37 -14.78
C THR A 770 -21.94 7.96 -13.44
N VAL A 771 -22.74 8.91 -12.95
CA VAL A 771 -22.60 9.52 -11.64
C VAL A 771 -23.51 8.80 -10.66
N ARG A 772 -22.97 8.36 -9.52
CA ARG A 772 -23.74 7.84 -8.38
C ARG A 772 -23.70 8.87 -7.27
N ALA A 773 -24.81 9.08 -6.57
CA ALA A 773 -24.91 9.99 -5.44
C ALA A 773 -26.16 9.66 -4.59
N ASP A 774 -26.16 10.04 -3.33
CA ASP A 774 -27.30 9.85 -2.42
C ASP A 774 -28.52 10.70 -2.81
N ALA A 775 -28.27 11.83 -3.48
CA ALA A 775 -29.29 12.75 -3.97
C ALA A 775 -29.08 13.11 -5.44
N ALA A 776 -30.16 13.53 -6.11
CA ALA A 776 -30.07 14.04 -7.47
C ALA A 776 -29.30 15.36 -7.49
N LEU A 777 -28.28 15.44 -8.36
CA LEU A 777 -27.42 16.61 -8.50
C LEU A 777 -27.99 17.61 -9.52
N ASP A 778 -27.59 18.87 -9.39
CA ASP A 778 -27.96 19.92 -10.35
C ASP A 778 -27.46 19.57 -11.76
N ARG A 779 -28.42 19.43 -12.69
CA ARG A 779 -28.14 19.01 -14.07
C ARG A 779 -27.35 20.03 -14.87
N ALA A 780 -27.56 21.32 -14.62
CA ALA A 780 -26.85 22.38 -15.31
C ALA A 780 -25.41 22.48 -14.79
N ALA A 781 -25.21 22.34 -13.48
CA ALA A 781 -23.89 22.34 -12.87
C ALA A 781 -23.04 21.13 -13.33
N LEU A 782 -23.63 19.94 -13.48
CA LEU A 782 -22.94 18.72 -13.95
C LEU A 782 -22.26 18.84 -15.32
N VAL A 783 -22.64 19.82 -16.14
CA VAL A 783 -22.13 20.00 -17.51
C VAL A 783 -21.38 21.31 -17.71
N ALA A 784 -21.04 21.99 -16.60
CA ALA A 784 -20.39 23.29 -16.60
C ALA A 784 -19.16 23.30 -15.68
N ARG A 785 -18.29 24.30 -15.88
CA ARG A 785 -17.18 24.62 -14.96
C ARG A 785 -17.74 25.01 -13.58
N PRO A 786 -17.16 24.55 -12.46
CA PRO A 786 -15.92 23.78 -12.35
C PRO A 786 -16.10 22.24 -12.33
N VAL A 787 -17.31 21.73 -12.57
CA VAL A 787 -17.64 20.30 -12.40
C VAL A 787 -17.21 19.47 -13.62
N LEU A 788 -17.52 19.90 -14.84
CA LEU A 788 -17.05 19.27 -16.07
C LEU A 788 -15.88 20.08 -16.63
N ARG A 789 -14.70 19.45 -16.74
CA ARG A 789 -13.43 20.10 -17.10
C ARG A 789 -12.72 19.37 -18.23
N CYS A 790 -12.01 20.11 -19.07
CA CYS A 790 -11.05 19.57 -20.05
C CYS A 790 -9.93 20.58 -20.31
N VAL A 791 -8.75 20.15 -20.76
CA VAL A 791 -7.58 21.04 -20.89
C VAL A 791 -7.86 22.29 -21.72
N ASN A 792 -8.57 22.15 -22.84
CA ASN A 792 -8.85 23.26 -23.74
C ASN A 792 -10.02 24.17 -23.31
N ASP A 793 -10.61 23.95 -22.13
CA ASP A 793 -11.49 24.94 -21.50
C ASP A 793 -10.70 26.13 -20.89
N LEU A 794 -9.40 25.93 -20.64
CA LEU A 794 -8.51 26.92 -20.03
C LEU A 794 -7.86 27.88 -21.01
N THR A 795 -7.79 27.51 -22.29
CA THR A 795 -7.14 28.32 -23.33
C THR A 795 -8.07 29.35 -23.96
N SER A 796 -9.33 29.42 -23.49
CA SER A 796 -10.42 30.20 -24.08
C SER A 796 -10.68 31.55 -23.39
N SER A 797 -9.79 31.99 -22.50
CA SER A 797 -9.91 33.27 -21.77
C SER A 797 -9.30 34.46 -22.51
#